data_AF-A0A398BL92-F1
#
_entry.id   AF-A0A398BL92-F1
#
_cell.length_a   1.000
_cell.length_b   1.000
_cell.length_c   1.000
_cell.angle_alpha   90.00
_cell.angle_beta   90.00
_cell.angle_gamma   90.00
#
_symmetry.space_group_name_H-M   'P 1'
#
loop_
_entity.id
_entity.type
_entity.pdbx_description
1 polymer ?
#
loop_
_entity_poly.entity_id
_entity_poly.type
_entity_poly.pdbx_seq_one_letter_code
_entity_poly.pdbx_strand_id
1 'polypeptide(L)'
;MRIPVCNRFFASAHDQSHISGKTPMTITSNVTNIYAFDGTLLDITTGGIISASLINVSGGPNSGSFIDNNGQLTTDDNGITTFALGGGSGAAITYLGSGTIQTLTLLGIPLLSRPVAAFQVGGQIYLYAPDGLPLLSGVLVDLTIDADAPFTLPATSNGVVEGLDTAEGMAIGYTDLQGDQITSGANTVFGNGGNDTISGGSATDALYGGTGDDQILVRSNALDGDTLDGGAGTDWLDLSQLGTAFAAGTIVNMASQQIVNGGSSVGIVNFENVTGSDFSDNILGDAGNNEINAGTGNDNLVGGAGNDTLRGDDGDDTLRGGLGDDTLTGGAGTDTADYSAATARVVVELGISGVPQVISATEGSDTLLQIENILGGAGGDRLVGNAGTNVLTGNAGADNLFGVGGNDTLFGGAGVDGLYGADGADQLFGGEDNDRLFGGAGDDTLDGGDGLDFADYRPAANSGITVDLSITGAQAISASEGFDTLVNVENLSGSGFGDTLTGNADDNVIYGIEGNDTISGGGGVDRLIGGLGQDTLTGGAGADVFFFTRAADSDLISGRDTITDFVSGTDRINLGHMDADSGTAGDQEFTFLGTAAFTGVAGQLRLAVSGANSFLLGDTDGDGNADLNVALLGVTSVVVGDFIL
;
A
#
# COMPACT_ATOMS: atom_id res chain seq x y z
N MET A 1 -37.64 -17.95 49.27
CA MET A 1 -38.13 -19.24 49.81
C MET A 1 -36.99 -20.25 49.68
N ARG A 2 -36.86 -21.15 50.66
CA ARG A 2 -35.61 -21.77 51.16
C ARG A 2 -34.75 -22.58 50.16
N ILE A 3 -33.46 -22.23 50.20
CA ILE A 3 -32.19 -22.99 50.30
C ILE A 3 -32.23 -24.55 50.38
N PRO A 4 -31.18 -25.24 49.86
CA PRO A 4 -31.08 -26.64 49.43
C PRO A 4 -30.37 -27.54 50.47
N VAL A 5 -30.19 -28.84 50.20
CA VAL A 5 -29.11 -29.63 50.84
C VAL A 5 -28.59 -30.77 49.94
N CYS A 6 -27.26 -30.83 49.85
CA CYS A 6 -26.37 -31.87 49.33
C CYS A 6 -26.52 -33.25 50.02
N ASN A 7 -26.10 -34.34 49.35
CA ASN A 7 -24.83 -35.06 49.63
C ASN A 7 -24.74 -36.45 48.94
N ARG A 8 -23.75 -36.55 48.05
CA ARG A 8 -22.60 -37.48 48.04
C ARG A 8 -22.67 -38.86 48.76
N PHE A 9 -22.24 -39.87 47.98
CA PHE A 9 -21.30 -40.99 48.25
C PHE A 9 -21.81 -42.46 48.46
N PHE A 10 -21.41 -43.28 47.47
CA PHE A 10 -20.81 -44.64 47.50
C PHE A 10 -21.59 -45.92 47.90
N ALA A 11 -21.54 -46.85 46.93
CA ALA A 11 -21.09 -48.24 47.01
C ALA A 11 -22.11 -49.40 47.09
N SER A 12 -21.83 -50.37 46.20
CA SER A 12 -21.72 -51.82 46.47
C SER A 12 -22.89 -52.75 46.15
N ALA A 13 -22.70 -53.46 45.02
CA ALA A 13 -22.69 -54.92 44.86
C ALA A 13 -23.99 -55.75 44.90
N HIS A 14 -24.08 -56.62 43.88
CA HIS A 14 -24.53 -58.02 43.87
C HIS A 14 -25.89 -58.38 44.49
N ASP A 15 -26.78 -58.97 43.69
CA ASP A 15 -26.99 -60.43 43.75
C ASP A 15 -27.80 -60.98 42.56
N GLN A 16 -27.43 -62.18 42.11
CA GLN A 16 -28.16 -63.00 41.15
C GLN A 16 -29.10 -63.97 41.89
N SER A 17 -30.19 -64.40 41.24
CA SER A 17 -30.85 -65.73 41.36
C SER A 17 -32.28 -65.63 40.83
N HIS A 18 -32.96 -66.61 40.22
CA HIS A 18 -32.70 -67.99 39.81
C HIS A 18 -33.97 -68.49 39.05
N ILE A 19 -33.81 -69.42 38.08
CA ILE A 19 -34.58 -70.69 37.87
C ILE A 19 -36.12 -70.59 37.65
N SER A 20 -36.84 -71.32 36.79
CA SER A 20 -36.64 -72.42 35.84
C SER A 20 -38.03 -72.86 35.36
N GLY A 21 -38.17 -73.32 34.12
CA GLY A 21 -38.76 -74.66 33.91
C GLY A 21 -40.08 -74.82 33.16
N LYS A 22 -39.94 -75.30 31.92
CA LYS A 22 -40.62 -76.46 31.29
C LYS A 22 -42.05 -76.32 30.72
N THR A 23 -42.06 -76.31 29.37
CA THR A 23 -42.89 -77.00 28.35
C THR A 23 -43.84 -78.13 28.80
N PRO A 24 -44.94 -78.46 28.05
CA PRO A 24 -44.95 -78.60 26.57
C PRO A 24 -46.26 -78.26 25.81
N MET A 25 -46.18 -77.96 24.50
CA MET A 25 -47.13 -78.48 23.48
C MET A 25 -46.69 -78.22 22.03
N THR A 26 -46.93 -79.22 21.17
CA THR A 26 -46.58 -79.30 19.75
C THR A 26 -47.62 -78.61 18.84
N ILE A 27 -47.13 -78.10 17.71
CA ILE A 27 -47.71 -77.16 16.74
C ILE A 27 -48.75 -77.80 15.79
N THR A 28 -49.81 -77.06 15.44
CA THR A 28 -50.62 -77.24 14.22
C THR A 28 -50.74 -75.92 13.45
N SER A 29 -50.15 -75.90 12.25
CA SER A 29 -50.33 -75.03 11.07
C SER A 29 -50.39 -73.49 11.20
N ASN A 30 -49.43 -72.88 10.48
CA ASN A 30 -49.45 -71.62 9.71
C ASN A 30 -49.91 -70.33 10.40
N VAL A 31 -48.96 -69.69 11.06
CA VAL A 31 -48.80 -68.23 11.05
C VAL A 31 -47.35 -67.93 10.67
N THR A 32 -47.23 -67.01 9.71
CA THR A 32 -46.04 -66.37 9.17
C THR A 32 -45.27 -65.61 10.25
N ASN A 33 -43.94 -65.54 10.07
CA ASN A 33 -42.95 -64.72 10.79
C ASN A 33 -42.27 -65.39 12.00
N ILE A 34 -40.94 -65.53 11.89
CA ILE A 34 -40.01 -65.71 13.01
C ILE A 34 -39.00 -64.57 12.93
N TYR A 35 -38.84 -63.86 14.04
CA TYR A 35 -37.91 -62.74 14.24
C TYR A 35 -36.59 -63.22 14.85
N ALA A 36 -35.47 -62.62 14.46
CA ALA A 36 -34.25 -62.57 15.27
C ALA A 36 -33.59 -61.18 15.15
N PHE A 37 -33.24 -60.62 16.30
CA PHE A 37 -32.34 -59.48 16.49
C PHE A 37 -30.99 -60.04 16.93
N ASP A 38 -29.89 -59.32 16.62
CA ASP A 38 -28.47 -59.67 16.82
C ASP A 38 -27.81 -60.31 15.57
N GLY A 39 -27.03 -59.50 14.84
CA GLY A 39 -25.81 -59.93 14.17
C GLY A 39 -25.87 -61.14 13.22
N THR A 40 -26.93 -61.32 12.43
CA THR A 40 -27.13 -62.53 11.60
C THR A 40 -27.27 -62.24 10.10
N LEU A 41 -26.62 -63.08 9.27
CA LEU A 41 -26.70 -63.07 7.80
C LEU A 41 -27.97 -63.77 7.29
N LEU A 42 -28.61 -63.20 6.26
CA LEU A 42 -29.83 -63.72 5.64
C LEU A 42 -29.55 -64.29 4.24
N ASP A 43 -29.88 -65.56 4.00
CA ASP A 43 -29.81 -66.21 2.68
C ASP A 43 -31.03 -65.80 1.83
N ILE A 44 -30.79 -65.04 0.76
CA ILE A 44 -31.83 -64.51 -0.15
C ILE A 44 -32.42 -65.57 -1.11
N THR A 45 -31.84 -66.76 -1.17
CA THR A 45 -32.29 -67.83 -2.07
C THR A 45 -33.18 -68.85 -1.35
N THR A 46 -33.04 -68.99 -0.02
CA THR A 46 -33.81 -69.98 0.76
C THR A 46 -34.53 -69.44 2.00
N GLY A 47 -34.28 -68.19 2.43
CA GLY A 47 -35.04 -67.53 3.50
C GLY A 47 -34.78 -68.06 4.92
N GLY A 48 -33.62 -68.67 5.19
CA GLY A 48 -33.22 -69.17 6.51
C GLY A 48 -32.13 -68.34 7.21
N ILE A 49 -32.04 -68.46 8.55
CA ILE A 49 -31.03 -67.80 9.41
C ILE A 49 -29.90 -68.79 9.74
N ILE A 50 -28.62 -68.37 9.63
CA ILE A 50 -27.44 -69.15 10.04
C ILE A 50 -26.72 -68.43 11.19
N SER A 51 -26.42 -69.14 12.30
CA SER A 51 -25.68 -68.59 13.45
C SER A 51 -24.17 -68.76 13.24
N ALA A 52 -23.41 -67.67 13.33
CA ALA A 52 -21.94 -67.71 13.40
C ALA A 52 -21.47 -67.09 14.73
N SER A 53 -20.55 -67.78 15.41
CA SER A 53 -19.98 -67.34 16.68
C SER A 53 -18.94 -66.24 16.45
N LEU A 54 -19.14 -65.12 17.16
CA LEU A 54 -18.18 -64.09 17.56
C LEU A 54 -17.45 -63.27 16.47
N ILE A 55 -18.07 -62.15 16.07
CA ILE A 55 -17.35 -60.96 15.60
C ILE A 55 -17.62 -59.86 16.64
N ASN A 56 -16.61 -59.48 17.41
CA ASN A 56 -16.70 -58.34 18.31
C ASN A 56 -16.37 -57.06 17.54
N VAL A 57 -17.36 -56.21 17.32
CA VAL A 57 -17.16 -54.87 16.73
C VAL A 57 -17.46 -53.87 17.83
N SER A 58 -16.41 -53.26 18.40
CA SER A 58 -16.56 -52.12 19.30
C SER A 58 -15.87 -50.89 18.71
N GLY A 59 -16.69 -49.95 18.21
CA GLY A 59 -16.35 -48.53 18.08
C GLY A 59 -16.10 -48.00 16.66
N GLY A 60 -17.07 -47.24 16.14
CA GLY A 60 -16.85 -46.12 15.21
C GLY A 60 -16.53 -46.44 13.74
N PRO A 61 -16.82 -45.51 12.80
CA PRO A 61 -16.73 -45.77 11.37
C PRO A 61 -15.27 -45.72 10.90
N ASN A 62 -14.91 -46.64 10.00
CA ASN A 62 -13.64 -46.76 9.29
C ASN A 62 -12.42 -47.16 10.15
N SER A 63 -12.05 -48.44 10.05
CA SER A 63 -10.68 -49.01 9.95
C SER A 63 -10.62 -50.39 10.61
N GLY A 64 -10.58 -51.46 9.81
CA GLY A 64 -10.35 -52.82 10.30
C GLY A 64 -9.11 -53.41 9.64
N SER A 65 -7.99 -53.46 10.38
CA SER A 65 -6.84 -54.29 10.05
C SER A 65 -7.08 -55.72 10.54
N PHE A 66 -6.77 -56.73 9.71
CA PHE A 66 -6.85 -58.14 10.08
C PHE A 66 -5.46 -58.65 10.49
N ILE A 67 -5.29 -58.96 11.77
CA ILE A 67 -4.09 -59.62 12.30
C ILE A 67 -4.45 -61.11 12.52
N ASP A 68 -3.65 -62.03 11.99
CA ASP A 68 -3.76 -63.44 12.37
C ASP A 68 -3.15 -63.69 13.76
N ASN A 69 -3.38 -64.87 14.35
CA ASN A 69 -2.92 -65.15 15.72
C ASN A 69 -1.38 -65.28 15.90
N ASN A 70 -0.54 -65.00 14.90
CA ASN A 70 0.92 -65.12 15.03
C ASN A 70 1.77 -63.97 14.43
N GLY A 71 1.19 -62.91 13.89
CA GLY A 71 1.87 -61.61 13.77
C GLY A 71 3.08 -61.50 12.81
N GLN A 72 3.12 -62.23 11.69
CA GLN A 72 4.06 -61.95 10.59
C GLN A 72 3.43 -62.08 9.20
N LEU A 73 3.76 -61.13 8.32
CA LEU A 73 3.51 -61.18 6.88
C LEU A 73 4.67 -61.92 6.18
N THR A 74 4.38 -62.94 5.39
CA THR A 74 5.32 -63.43 4.36
C THR A 74 4.59 -63.57 3.02
N THR A 75 5.08 -62.89 1.99
CA THR A 75 4.68 -63.01 0.60
C THR A 75 5.34 -64.22 -0.07
N ASP A 76 4.66 -64.89 -1.01
CA ASP A 76 5.29 -65.78 -1.99
C ASP A 76 5.15 -65.24 -3.44
N ASP A 77 5.99 -65.78 -4.32
CA ASP A 77 6.55 -65.08 -5.49
C ASP A 77 5.68 -65.07 -6.76
N ASN A 78 4.35 -65.04 -6.67
CA ASN A 78 3.48 -65.05 -7.87
C ASN A 78 2.25 -64.10 -7.85
N GLY A 79 2.16 -63.15 -6.94
CA GLY A 79 1.25 -61.99 -7.11
C GLY A 79 -0.25 -62.29 -7.20
N ILE A 80 -0.73 -63.37 -6.59
CA ILE A 80 -2.18 -63.64 -6.41
C ILE A 80 -2.47 -63.77 -4.91
N THR A 81 -3.29 -62.87 -4.36
CA THR A 81 -3.84 -62.99 -3.00
C THR A 81 -4.95 -64.05 -2.98
N THR A 82 -4.63 -65.26 -2.59
CA THR A 82 -5.62 -66.28 -2.19
C THR A 82 -5.56 -66.54 -0.70
N PHE A 83 -6.69 -66.36 0.00
CA PHE A 83 -6.85 -66.81 1.39
C PHE A 83 -6.98 -68.34 1.43
N ALA A 84 -6.00 -69.02 2.03
CA ALA A 84 -6.13 -70.43 2.40
C ALA A 84 -6.54 -70.52 3.88
N LEU A 85 -7.75 -71.01 4.15
CA LEU A 85 -8.09 -71.49 5.49
C LEU A 85 -7.38 -72.82 5.72
N GLY A 86 -6.45 -72.83 6.67
CA GLY A 86 -5.91 -74.07 7.22
C GLY A 86 -7.04 -74.86 7.88
N GLY A 87 -7.51 -75.90 7.17
CA GLY A 87 -8.29 -77.00 7.74
C GLY A 87 -9.79 -76.99 7.46
N GLY A 88 -10.19 -77.58 6.32
CA GLY A 88 -11.47 -78.29 6.18
C GLY A 88 -12.65 -77.51 5.60
N SER A 89 -12.91 -77.72 4.30
CA SER A 89 -14.20 -77.51 3.61
C SER A 89 -14.76 -76.07 3.50
N GLY A 90 -14.18 -75.28 2.59
CA GLY A 90 -14.90 -74.69 1.45
C GLY A 90 -16.01 -73.65 1.68
N ALA A 91 -15.66 -72.37 1.55
CA ALA A 91 -16.32 -71.38 0.67
C ALA A 91 -15.47 -70.09 0.63
N ALA A 92 -15.07 -69.63 -0.56
CA ALA A 92 -14.44 -68.32 -0.72
C ALA A 92 -15.52 -67.23 -0.56
N ILE A 93 -15.16 -66.13 0.12
CA ILE A 93 -15.99 -64.92 0.22
C ILE A 93 -15.47 -63.93 -0.82
N THR A 94 -16.34 -63.51 -1.74
CA THR A 94 -16.02 -62.51 -2.78
C THR A 94 -16.91 -61.30 -2.57
N TYR A 95 -16.31 -60.12 -2.40
CA TYR A 95 -17.07 -58.87 -2.36
C TYR A 95 -17.52 -58.48 -3.77
N LEU A 96 -18.81 -58.18 -3.95
CA LEU A 96 -19.40 -57.87 -5.25
C LEU A 96 -19.65 -56.37 -5.46
N GLY A 97 -19.50 -55.55 -4.41
CA GLY A 97 -19.70 -54.10 -4.45
C GLY A 97 -20.77 -53.59 -3.49
N SER A 98 -20.96 -52.26 -3.49
CA SER A 98 -21.96 -51.54 -2.70
C SER A 98 -22.83 -50.67 -3.60
N GLY A 99 -24.10 -50.47 -3.23
CA GLY A 99 -25.04 -49.65 -3.99
C GLY A 99 -26.25 -49.18 -3.18
N THR A 100 -27.17 -48.44 -3.80
CA THR A 100 -28.32 -47.82 -3.14
C THR A 100 -29.62 -48.41 -3.72
N ILE A 101 -30.55 -48.88 -2.87
CA ILE A 101 -31.87 -49.32 -3.33
C ILE A 101 -32.73 -48.07 -3.59
N GLN A 102 -33.21 -47.90 -4.83
CA GLN A 102 -33.87 -46.65 -5.23
C GLN A 102 -35.40 -46.62 -5.05
N THR A 103 -36.11 -47.75 -5.01
CA THR A 103 -37.56 -47.73 -4.73
C THR A 103 -38.05 -48.95 -3.96
N LEU A 104 -38.77 -48.67 -2.88
CA LEU A 104 -39.54 -49.64 -2.11
C LEU A 104 -40.87 -48.99 -1.74
N THR A 105 -41.98 -49.64 -2.11
CA THR A 105 -43.32 -49.20 -1.74
C THR A 105 -43.95 -50.17 -0.75
N LEU A 106 -44.25 -49.68 0.46
CA LEU A 106 -45.00 -50.40 1.47
C LEU A 106 -46.34 -49.69 1.67
N LEU A 107 -47.46 -50.39 1.42
CA LEU A 107 -48.81 -49.85 1.61
C LEU A 107 -49.05 -48.48 0.95
N GLY A 108 -48.40 -48.22 -0.19
CA GLY A 108 -48.61 -47.00 -0.99
C GLY A 108 -47.85 -45.76 -0.52
N ILE A 109 -46.91 -45.87 0.44
CA ILE A 109 -46.02 -44.77 0.83
C ILE A 109 -44.61 -45.07 0.30
N PRO A 110 -43.97 -44.15 -0.45
CA PRO A 110 -42.58 -44.30 -0.89
C PRO A 110 -41.61 -44.12 0.29
N LEU A 111 -40.67 -45.04 0.45
CA LEU A 111 -39.54 -44.89 1.38
C LEU A 111 -38.29 -44.41 0.62
N LEU A 112 -37.49 -43.56 1.28
CA LEU A 112 -36.28 -42.93 0.73
C LEU A 112 -35.17 -43.96 0.41
N SER A 113 -34.33 -43.62 -0.58
CA SER A 113 -33.18 -44.39 -1.08
C SER A 113 -32.11 -44.64 -0.02
N ARG A 114 -31.63 -45.88 0.16
CA ARG A 114 -30.62 -46.22 1.20
C ARG A 114 -29.54 -47.24 0.74
N PRO A 115 -28.30 -47.19 1.29
CA PRO A 115 -27.15 -47.99 0.85
C PRO A 115 -27.12 -49.43 1.41
N VAL A 116 -26.54 -50.36 0.65
CA VAL A 116 -26.35 -51.79 0.95
C VAL A 116 -25.05 -52.31 0.33
N ALA A 117 -24.45 -53.34 0.93
CA ALA A 117 -23.27 -54.04 0.41
C ALA A 117 -23.59 -55.49 0.03
N ALA A 118 -23.02 -56.00 -1.07
CA ALA A 118 -23.29 -57.33 -1.61
C ALA A 118 -22.05 -58.25 -1.57
N PHE A 119 -22.23 -59.51 -1.18
CA PHE A 119 -21.17 -60.50 -1.05
C PHE A 119 -21.58 -61.84 -1.67
N GLN A 120 -20.64 -62.58 -2.26
CA GLN A 120 -20.82 -63.95 -2.71
C GLN A 120 -20.08 -64.92 -1.79
N VAL A 121 -20.77 -65.91 -1.25
CA VAL A 121 -20.17 -66.97 -0.43
C VAL A 121 -20.65 -68.32 -0.95
N GLY A 122 -19.72 -69.16 -1.40
CA GLY A 122 -20.04 -70.52 -1.85
C GLY A 122 -21.06 -70.58 -3.01
N GLY A 123 -21.09 -69.55 -3.87
CA GLY A 123 -22.02 -69.47 -5.02
C GLY A 123 -23.34 -68.76 -4.74
N GLN A 124 -23.63 -68.36 -3.49
CA GLN A 124 -24.82 -67.62 -3.08
C GLN A 124 -24.52 -66.16 -2.79
N ILE A 125 -25.46 -65.26 -3.08
CA ILE A 125 -25.31 -63.80 -2.86
C ILE A 125 -25.98 -63.42 -1.53
N TYR A 126 -25.40 -62.46 -0.82
CA TYR A 126 -25.88 -61.94 0.46
C TYR A 126 -25.85 -60.40 0.43
N LEU A 127 -26.81 -59.76 1.11
CA LEU A 127 -26.87 -58.30 1.27
C LEU A 127 -26.70 -57.91 2.75
N TYR A 128 -25.89 -56.90 3.01
CA TYR A 128 -25.60 -56.36 4.33
C TYR A 128 -26.03 -54.88 4.44
N ALA A 129 -26.77 -54.54 5.50
CA ALA A 129 -27.18 -53.19 5.85
C ALA A 129 -26.76 -52.90 7.31
N PRO A 130 -25.97 -51.84 7.59
CA PRO A 130 -25.56 -51.52 8.95
C PRO A 130 -26.71 -50.91 9.78
N ASP A 131 -26.65 -51.14 11.09
CA ASP A 131 -27.74 -51.02 12.09
C ASP A 131 -28.67 -49.79 11.99
N GLY A 132 -29.98 -50.03 12.07
CA GLY A 132 -30.94 -48.97 12.38
C GLY A 132 -32.41 -49.05 11.95
N LEU A 133 -32.92 -50.08 11.23
CA LEU A 133 -34.35 -50.14 10.86
C LEU A 133 -34.95 -51.57 10.73
N PRO A 134 -36.28 -51.74 10.85
CA PRO A 134 -36.97 -53.02 10.88
C PRO A 134 -37.05 -53.73 9.51
N LEU A 135 -37.21 -55.06 9.60
CA LEU A 135 -37.17 -56.07 8.54
C LEU A 135 -38.08 -55.77 7.31
N LEU A 136 -37.52 -55.95 6.11
CA LEU A 136 -38.26 -56.03 4.84
C LEU A 136 -38.13 -57.41 4.22
N SER A 137 -39.27 -57.94 3.75
CA SER A 137 -39.38 -59.17 2.97
C SER A 137 -39.98 -58.83 1.60
N GLY A 138 -39.30 -59.27 0.54
CA GLY A 138 -39.92 -59.54 -0.76
C GLY A 138 -39.61 -58.56 -1.90
N VAL A 139 -39.29 -59.18 -3.06
CA VAL A 139 -39.26 -58.70 -4.46
C VAL A 139 -37.88 -58.29 -5.02
N LEU A 140 -37.52 -58.97 -6.12
CA LEU A 140 -36.37 -58.74 -7.00
C LEU A 140 -36.39 -57.30 -7.56
N VAL A 141 -35.25 -56.60 -7.56
CA VAL A 141 -35.10 -55.29 -8.20
C VAL A 141 -33.96 -55.33 -9.22
N ASP A 142 -34.24 -54.74 -10.38
CA ASP A 142 -33.39 -54.63 -11.58
C ASP A 142 -32.21 -53.66 -11.32
N LEU A 143 -30.99 -54.05 -11.69
CA LEU A 143 -29.76 -53.27 -11.48
C LEU A 143 -29.57 -52.31 -12.65
N THR A 144 -29.77 -51.00 -12.42
CA THR A 144 -29.30 -49.95 -13.33
C THR A 144 -28.08 -49.30 -12.68
N ILE A 145 -26.91 -49.41 -13.32
CA ILE A 145 -25.69 -48.73 -12.90
C ILE A 145 -25.79 -47.30 -13.38
N ASP A 146 -25.93 -46.37 -12.43
CA ASP A 146 -25.83 -44.94 -12.67
C ASP A 146 -24.41 -44.52 -12.27
N ALA A 147 -23.61 -44.20 -13.28
CA ALA A 147 -22.37 -43.47 -13.11
C ALA A 147 -22.76 -41.99 -13.10
N ASP A 148 -22.25 -41.23 -12.12
CA ASP A 148 -22.36 -39.78 -11.93
C ASP A 148 -23.33 -39.33 -10.81
N ALA A 149 -22.80 -39.13 -9.58
CA ALA A 149 -23.25 -38.08 -8.66
C ALA A 149 -22.24 -37.90 -7.48
N PRO A 150 -22.10 -36.68 -6.94
CA PRO A 150 -20.86 -36.18 -6.36
C PRO A 150 -20.68 -36.51 -4.87
N PHE A 151 -19.41 -36.60 -4.49
CA PHE A 151 -18.97 -36.69 -3.10
C PHE A 151 -19.20 -35.35 -2.38
N THR A 152 -19.68 -35.40 -1.14
CA THR A 152 -19.79 -34.25 -0.22
C THR A 152 -19.11 -34.64 1.07
N LEU A 153 -18.03 -33.93 1.43
CA LEU A 153 -17.43 -34.00 2.75
C LEU A 153 -18.18 -33.08 3.73
N PRO A 154 -18.22 -33.42 5.02
CA PRO A 154 -18.78 -32.53 6.04
C PRO A 154 -17.88 -31.29 6.18
N ALA A 155 -18.48 -30.12 6.09
CA ALA A 155 -17.85 -28.79 6.04
C ALA A 155 -17.11 -28.34 7.32
N THR A 156 -16.19 -29.12 7.88
CA THR A 156 -15.46 -28.73 9.11
C THR A 156 -14.03 -29.28 9.23
N SER A 157 -13.33 -29.64 8.15
CA SER A 157 -11.95 -30.13 8.24
C SER A 157 -10.99 -29.21 7.51
N ASN A 158 -10.34 -28.28 8.23
CA ASN A 158 -9.14 -27.61 7.72
C ASN A 158 -8.07 -28.67 7.42
N GLY A 159 -7.55 -28.70 6.20
CA GLY A 159 -6.56 -29.69 5.77
C GLY A 159 -5.48 -29.07 4.87
N VAL A 160 -4.26 -29.57 4.99
CA VAL A 160 -3.32 -29.48 3.87
C VAL A 160 -3.82 -30.51 2.85
N VAL A 161 -4.35 -30.06 1.72
CA VAL A 161 -4.83 -30.94 0.66
C VAL A 161 -3.78 -30.99 -0.43
N GLU A 162 -3.06 -32.12 -0.51
CA GLU A 162 -2.15 -32.41 -1.61
C GLU A 162 -2.83 -33.31 -2.65
N GLY A 163 -2.40 -33.20 -3.91
CA GLY A 163 -3.09 -33.81 -5.05
C GLY A 163 -3.30 -35.32 -4.94
N LEU A 164 -4.54 -35.74 -5.16
CA LEU A 164 -4.90 -37.14 -5.31
C LEU A 164 -4.67 -37.54 -6.77
N ASP A 165 -3.61 -38.31 -7.03
CA ASP A 165 -3.39 -38.96 -8.32
C ASP A 165 -4.55 -39.92 -8.65
N THR A 166 -5.11 -39.79 -9.86
CA THR A 166 -5.97 -40.81 -10.47
C THR A 166 -5.26 -41.51 -11.62
N ALA A 167 -4.01 -41.96 -11.44
CA ALA A 167 -3.32 -42.81 -12.41
C ALA A 167 -2.12 -43.59 -11.80
N GLU A 168 -2.43 -44.77 -11.24
CA GLU A 168 -1.54 -45.94 -11.15
C GLU A 168 -0.03 -45.71 -10.87
N GLY A 169 0.33 -45.74 -9.58
CA GLY A 169 1.54 -46.38 -9.03
C GLY A 169 2.91 -46.15 -9.69
N MET A 170 3.77 -45.36 -9.04
CA MET A 170 5.10 -45.73 -8.49
C MET A 170 5.95 -44.50 -8.10
N ALA A 171 6.65 -44.62 -6.96
CA ALA A 171 7.71 -43.79 -6.32
C ALA A 171 8.67 -43.00 -7.27
N ILE A 172 9.39 -41.91 -6.92
CA ILE A 172 10.16 -41.46 -5.73
C ILE A 172 10.55 -39.93 -5.89
N GLY A 173 10.62 -39.07 -4.85
CA GLY A 173 11.74 -38.08 -4.67
C GLY A 173 11.51 -36.57 -4.27
N TYR A 174 11.60 -36.26 -2.95
CA TYR A 174 11.62 -35.05 -2.07
C TYR A 174 10.34 -34.49 -1.34
N THR A 175 10.49 -34.29 -0.01
CA THR A 175 9.54 -34.27 1.15
C THR A 175 9.06 -32.90 1.63
N ASP A 176 7.80 -32.80 2.09
CA ASP A 176 7.21 -31.68 2.84
C ASP A 176 7.68 -31.64 4.31
N LEU A 177 7.20 -30.68 5.11
CA LEU A 177 7.57 -30.48 6.52
C LEU A 177 7.06 -31.60 7.47
N GLN A 178 6.32 -32.59 6.95
CA GLN A 178 6.00 -33.88 7.58
C GLN A 178 6.56 -35.10 6.82
N GLY A 179 7.19 -34.92 5.65
CA GLY A 179 7.78 -35.99 4.87
C GLY A 179 7.01 -36.49 3.64
N ASP A 180 5.95 -35.83 3.17
CA ASP A 180 5.17 -36.26 1.99
C ASP A 180 5.53 -35.52 0.70
N GLN A 181 5.34 -36.16 -0.46
CA GLN A 181 5.92 -35.72 -1.73
C GLN A 181 4.88 -35.60 -2.81
N ILE A 182 4.78 -34.41 -3.36
CA ILE A 182 3.99 -34.15 -4.56
C ILE A 182 4.73 -34.76 -5.75
N THR A 183 4.07 -35.71 -6.41
CA THR A 183 4.61 -36.41 -7.58
C THR A 183 4.78 -35.47 -8.78
N SER A 184 5.73 -35.75 -9.67
CA SER A 184 6.08 -34.94 -10.84
C SER A 184 5.06 -34.96 -12.00
N GLY A 185 3.77 -35.09 -11.73
CA GLY A 185 2.71 -35.23 -12.74
C GLY A 185 1.62 -34.18 -12.57
N ALA A 186 0.87 -33.90 -13.65
CA ALA A 186 -0.25 -32.97 -13.65
C ALA A 186 -1.35 -33.43 -12.67
N ASN A 187 -1.73 -32.56 -11.73
CA ASN A 187 -2.67 -32.85 -10.65
C ASN A 187 -3.92 -31.97 -10.73
N THR A 188 -5.01 -32.47 -10.16
CA THR A 188 -6.19 -31.65 -9.87
C THR A 188 -6.48 -31.77 -8.38
N VAL A 189 -6.47 -30.64 -7.68
CA VAL A 189 -6.54 -30.58 -6.22
C VAL A 189 -7.72 -29.71 -5.82
N PHE A 190 -8.54 -30.19 -4.88
CA PHE A 190 -9.71 -29.47 -4.36
C PHE A 190 -9.63 -29.41 -2.84
N GLY A 191 -9.50 -28.21 -2.24
CA GLY A 191 -9.59 -28.00 -0.78
C GLY A 191 -10.99 -28.35 -0.25
N ASN A 192 -12.02 -28.02 -1.03
CA ASN A 192 -13.45 -28.15 -0.75
C ASN A 192 -13.94 -27.13 0.26
N GLY A 193 -13.76 -27.34 1.56
CA GLY A 193 -14.39 -26.51 2.56
C GLY A 193 -13.62 -26.46 3.86
N GLY A 194 -13.38 -25.25 4.37
CA GLY A 194 -12.42 -24.99 5.43
C GLY A 194 -11.38 -24.00 4.92
N ASN A 195 -10.38 -23.72 5.75
CA ASN A 195 -9.24 -22.91 5.33
C ASN A 195 -8.10 -23.89 5.04
N ASP A 196 -7.76 -24.05 3.77
CA ASP A 196 -6.85 -25.06 3.27
C ASP A 196 -5.56 -24.44 2.74
N THR A 197 -4.43 -25.15 2.87
CA THR A 197 -3.18 -24.80 2.20
C THR A 197 -2.91 -25.82 1.12
N ILE A 198 -2.81 -25.37 -0.12
CA ILE A 198 -2.73 -26.20 -1.32
C ILE A 198 -1.46 -25.83 -2.07
N SER A 199 -0.71 -26.81 -2.57
CA SER A 199 0.38 -26.55 -3.50
C SER A 199 0.40 -27.56 -4.64
N GLY A 200 0.76 -27.08 -5.82
CA GLY A 200 1.07 -27.90 -6.98
C GLY A 200 2.50 -28.42 -6.94
N GLY A 201 2.77 -29.42 -7.79
CA GLY A 201 4.10 -29.94 -8.07
C GLY A 201 4.84 -29.03 -9.05
N SER A 202 5.46 -29.64 -10.06
CA SER A 202 6.22 -28.94 -11.11
C SER A 202 5.67 -29.22 -12.52
N ALA A 203 4.44 -29.72 -12.56
CA ALA A 203 3.70 -30.03 -13.78
C ALA A 203 2.43 -29.17 -13.80
N THR A 204 1.79 -29.05 -14.96
CA THR A 204 0.53 -28.33 -15.11
C THR A 204 -0.55 -28.84 -14.15
N ASP A 205 -0.89 -28.04 -13.15
CA ASP A 205 -1.81 -28.39 -12.08
C ASP A 205 -3.11 -27.56 -12.14
N ALA A 206 -4.19 -28.11 -11.60
CA ALA A 206 -5.45 -27.40 -11.40
C ALA A 206 -5.79 -27.39 -9.90
N LEU A 207 -5.59 -26.25 -9.25
CA LEU A 207 -5.69 -26.06 -7.81
C LEU A 207 -6.93 -25.22 -7.50
N TYR A 208 -7.85 -25.79 -6.72
CA TYR A 208 -9.12 -25.16 -6.34
C TYR A 208 -9.24 -25.14 -4.81
N GLY A 209 -9.30 -23.96 -4.20
CA GLY A 209 -9.49 -23.82 -2.74
C GLY A 209 -10.86 -24.32 -2.31
N GLY A 210 -11.92 -23.65 -2.75
CA GLY A 210 -13.29 -24.10 -2.51
C GLY A 210 -14.06 -23.09 -1.68
N THR A 211 -14.38 -23.39 -0.42
CA THR A 211 -15.04 -22.44 0.49
C THR A 211 -14.24 -22.26 1.76
N GLY A 212 -14.10 -21.04 2.25
CA GLY A 212 -13.23 -20.70 3.37
C GLY A 212 -12.03 -19.92 2.87
N ASP A 213 -11.12 -19.55 3.77
CA ASP A 213 -9.98 -18.71 3.43
C ASP A 213 -8.77 -19.60 3.12
N ASP A 214 -8.50 -19.81 1.84
CA ASP A 214 -7.54 -20.77 1.34
C ASP A 214 -6.20 -20.11 0.97
N GLN A 215 -5.11 -20.87 0.97
CA GLN A 215 -3.78 -20.43 0.55
C GLN A 215 -3.25 -21.38 -0.53
N ILE A 216 -3.04 -20.87 -1.74
CA ILE A 216 -2.47 -21.62 -2.86
C ILE A 216 -1.02 -21.20 -3.05
N LEU A 217 -0.11 -22.10 -2.71
CA LEU A 217 1.33 -21.96 -2.83
C LEU A 217 1.82 -22.46 -4.20
N VAL A 218 2.44 -21.56 -4.96
CA VAL A 218 3.03 -21.86 -6.27
C VAL A 218 4.49 -22.25 -6.07
N ARG A 219 4.82 -23.51 -6.38
CA ARG A 219 6.19 -24.05 -6.26
C ARG A 219 6.92 -24.09 -7.60
N SER A 220 8.22 -24.33 -7.49
CA SER A 220 9.23 -24.12 -8.52
C SER A 220 8.98 -24.90 -9.82
N ASN A 221 8.78 -24.20 -10.94
CA ASN A 221 9.69 -24.19 -12.12
C ASN A 221 9.04 -23.72 -13.43
N ALA A 222 7.74 -23.47 -13.48
CA ALA A 222 7.10 -22.77 -14.60
C ALA A 222 5.69 -22.35 -14.19
N LEU A 223 5.22 -21.24 -14.73
CA LEU A 223 3.78 -20.99 -14.87
C LEU A 223 3.29 -21.89 -16.03
N ASP A 224 3.44 -23.22 -15.92
CA ASP A 224 3.29 -24.21 -17.01
C ASP A 224 1.84 -24.52 -17.36
N GLY A 225 0.99 -23.50 -17.34
CA GLY A 225 -0.42 -23.60 -17.70
C GLY A 225 -1.33 -24.00 -16.53
N ASP A 226 -0.84 -23.84 -15.30
CA ASP A 226 -1.63 -24.06 -14.10
C ASP A 226 -2.96 -23.29 -14.13
N THR A 227 -3.96 -23.87 -13.49
CA THR A 227 -5.24 -23.23 -13.20
C THR A 227 -5.33 -23.05 -11.69
N LEU A 228 -5.35 -21.81 -11.23
CA LEU A 228 -5.38 -21.48 -9.81
C LEU A 228 -6.71 -20.76 -9.51
N ASP A 229 -7.47 -21.28 -8.55
CA ASP A 229 -8.77 -20.74 -8.16
C ASP A 229 -8.92 -20.81 -6.64
N GLY A 230 -8.94 -19.67 -5.95
CA GLY A 230 -9.16 -19.64 -4.48
C GLY A 230 -10.57 -20.10 -4.09
N GLY A 231 -11.56 -19.79 -4.92
CA GLY A 231 -12.95 -20.15 -4.69
C GLY A 231 -13.72 -19.07 -3.94
N ALA A 232 -14.26 -19.38 -2.77
CA ALA A 232 -15.13 -18.49 -2.02
C ALA A 232 -14.60 -18.29 -0.61
N GLY A 233 -14.11 -17.08 -0.33
CA GLY A 233 -13.57 -16.70 0.97
C GLY A 233 -12.69 -15.49 0.81
N THR A 234 -11.63 -15.40 1.60
CA THR A 234 -10.53 -14.47 1.39
C THR A 234 -9.26 -15.28 1.16
N ASP A 235 -8.88 -15.40 -0.11
CA ASP A 235 -7.90 -16.40 -0.54
C ASP A 235 -6.53 -15.78 -0.85
N TRP A 236 -5.46 -16.52 -0.54
CA TRP A 236 -4.06 -16.12 -0.68
C TRP A 236 -3.39 -16.85 -1.84
N LEU A 237 -2.80 -16.07 -2.74
CA LEU A 237 -1.81 -16.55 -3.70
C LEU A 237 -0.41 -16.40 -3.09
N ASP A 238 0.29 -17.50 -2.83
CA ASP A 238 1.61 -17.48 -2.21
C ASP A 238 2.71 -17.84 -3.22
N LEU A 239 3.57 -16.85 -3.49
CA LEU A 239 4.68 -16.91 -4.43
C LEU A 239 6.05 -16.93 -3.73
N SER A 240 6.07 -17.03 -2.40
CA SER A 240 7.30 -16.96 -1.59
C SER A 240 8.31 -18.08 -1.89
N GLN A 241 7.89 -19.15 -2.56
CA GLN A 241 8.76 -20.27 -2.94
C GLN A 241 9.06 -20.34 -4.44
N LEU A 242 8.84 -19.25 -5.17
CA LEU A 242 9.23 -19.16 -6.58
C LEU A 242 10.75 -19.26 -6.73
N GLY A 243 11.19 -20.11 -7.66
CA GLY A 243 12.60 -20.31 -7.95
C GLY A 243 13.22 -19.21 -8.82
N THR A 244 14.52 -19.24 -9.01
CA THR A 244 15.30 -18.24 -9.76
C THR A 244 14.92 -18.05 -11.24
N ALA A 245 14.06 -18.90 -11.79
CA ALA A 245 13.47 -18.70 -13.12
C ALA A 245 12.52 -17.48 -13.19
N PHE A 246 12.15 -16.91 -12.04
CA PHE A 246 11.25 -15.76 -11.88
C PHE A 246 11.97 -14.46 -11.50
N ALA A 247 13.31 -14.47 -11.49
CA ALA A 247 14.13 -13.32 -11.11
C ALA A 247 14.04 -12.08 -12.04
N ALA A 248 13.29 -12.15 -13.15
CA ALA A 248 13.01 -11.00 -14.01
C ALA A 248 11.80 -10.17 -13.56
N GLY A 249 11.22 -10.55 -12.42
CA GLY A 249 10.09 -9.93 -11.75
C GLY A 249 8.75 -10.54 -12.14
N THR A 250 8.01 -10.98 -11.14
CA THR A 250 6.70 -11.60 -11.34
C THR A 250 5.66 -10.49 -11.48
N ILE A 251 4.86 -10.53 -12.55
CA ILE A 251 3.69 -9.65 -12.65
C ILE A 251 2.48 -10.43 -12.17
N VAL A 252 1.95 -10.08 -11.00
CA VAL A 252 0.64 -10.54 -10.54
C VAL A 252 -0.35 -9.44 -10.83
N ASN A 253 -1.41 -9.75 -11.56
CA ASN A 253 -2.46 -8.80 -11.88
C ASN A 253 -3.82 -9.45 -11.61
N MET A 254 -4.36 -9.14 -10.43
CA MET A 254 -5.61 -9.70 -9.92
C MET A 254 -6.82 -9.16 -10.71
N ALA A 255 -6.76 -7.90 -11.14
CA ALA A 255 -7.78 -7.30 -12.01
C ALA A 255 -7.91 -8.02 -13.38
N SER A 256 -6.79 -8.46 -13.96
CA SER A 256 -6.76 -9.23 -15.21
C SER A 256 -6.78 -10.74 -15.00
N GLN A 257 -6.72 -11.20 -13.74
CA GLN A 257 -6.71 -12.61 -13.36
C GLN A 257 -5.51 -13.39 -13.92
N GLN A 258 -4.32 -12.79 -13.89
CA GLN A 258 -3.11 -13.39 -14.46
C GLN A 258 -1.86 -13.23 -13.61
N ILE A 259 -1.02 -14.26 -13.61
CA ILE A 259 0.41 -14.16 -13.29
C ILE A 259 1.18 -14.21 -14.61
N VAL A 260 2.09 -13.27 -14.86
CA VAL A 260 2.91 -13.20 -16.08
C VAL A 260 4.40 -13.15 -15.72
N ASN A 261 5.18 -14.04 -16.35
CA ASN A 261 6.65 -13.99 -16.32
C ASN A 261 7.23 -14.41 -17.68
N GLY A 262 8.07 -13.56 -18.29
CA GLY A 262 8.90 -13.94 -19.43
C GLY A 262 8.16 -14.45 -20.68
N GLY A 263 6.86 -14.14 -20.83
CA GLY A 263 6.00 -14.57 -21.94
C GLY A 263 5.11 -15.78 -21.65
N SER A 264 5.20 -16.38 -20.46
CA SER A 264 4.24 -17.36 -19.95
C SER A 264 3.23 -16.67 -19.03
N SER A 265 1.96 -17.10 -19.09
CA SER A 265 0.90 -16.60 -18.20
C SER A 265 0.10 -17.74 -17.59
N VAL A 266 -0.19 -17.66 -16.30
CA VAL A 266 -1.12 -18.53 -15.58
C VAL A 266 -2.37 -17.74 -15.22
N GLY A 267 -3.53 -18.37 -15.34
CA GLY A 267 -4.80 -17.79 -14.89
C GLY A 267 -4.95 -17.96 -13.38
N ILE A 268 -5.25 -16.86 -12.70
CA ILE A 268 -5.61 -16.84 -11.27
C ILE A 268 -7.04 -16.34 -11.13
N VAL A 269 -7.89 -17.03 -10.37
CA VAL A 269 -9.29 -16.64 -10.19
C VAL A 269 -9.62 -16.63 -8.70
N ASN A 270 -10.46 -15.68 -8.27
CA ASN A 270 -10.92 -15.58 -6.88
C ASN A 270 -9.76 -15.60 -5.87
N PHE A 271 -8.80 -14.70 -6.04
CA PHE A 271 -7.82 -14.40 -5.02
C PHE A 271 -8.02 -12.94 -4.64
N GLU A 272 -7.90 -12.64 -3.35
CA GLU A 272 -7.96 -11.27 -2.82
C GLU A 272 -6.59 -10.82 -2.31
N ASN A 273 -5.72 -11.76 -1.92
CA ASN A 273 -4.44 -11.49 -1.28
C ASN A 273 -3.27 -12.15 -1.99
N VAL A 274 -2.08 -11.55 -1.85
CA VAL A 274 -0.85 -12.04 -2.48
C VAL A 274 0.32 -11.97 -1.50
N THR A 275 1.08 -13.06 -1.41
CA THR A 275 2.45 -13.03 -0.92
C THR A 275 3.38 -13.13 -2.12
N GLY A 276 4.20 -12.10 -2.33
CA GLY A 276 5.22 -12.04 -3.36
C GLY A 276 6.40 -12.98 -3.08
N SER A 277 7.41 -12.87 -3.92
CA SER A 277 8.59 -13.71 -3.94
C SER A 277 9.79 -13.04 -3.24
N ASP A 278 10.93 -13.73 -3.22
CA ASP A 278 12.19 -13.13 -2.77
C ASP A 278 12.85 -12.24 -3.86
N PHE A 279 12.10 -11.80 -4.87
CA PHE A 279 12.59 -10.98 -5.99
C PHE A 279 11.69 -9.78 -6.22
N SER A 280 12.22 -8.76 -6.90
CA SER A 280 11.46 -7.60 -7.36
C SER A 280 10.20 -7.96 -8.14
N ASP A 281 9.04 -7.76 -7.55
CA ASP A 281 7.73 -8.10 -8.07
C ASP A 281 6.92 -6.87 -8.52
N ASN A 282 5.96 -7.10 -9.40
CA ASN A 282 4.94 -6.11 -9.75
C ASN A 282 3.58 -6.71 -9.41
N ILE A 283 2.97 -6.27 -8.33
CA ILE A 283 1.72 -6.83 -7.82
C ILE A 283 0.64 -5.76 -7.95
N LEU A 284 -0.40 -6.06 -8.73
CA LEU A 284 -1.59 -5.24 -8.90
C LEU A 284 -2.80 -5.97 -8.33
N GLY A 285 -3.40 -5.39 -7.30
CA GLY A 285 -4.67 -5.77 -6.72
C GLY A 285 -5.85 -5.52 -7.65
N ASP A 286 -7.06 -5.62 -7.11
CA ASP A 286 -8.29 -5.45 -7.85
C ASP A 286 -9.12 -4.25 -7.35
N ALA A 287 -10.44 -4.40 -7.24
CA ALA A 287 -11.32 -3.34 -6.75
C ALA A 287 -11.92 -3.68 -5.37
N GLY A 288 -11.53 -4.82 -4.80
CA GLY A 288 -11.82 -5.22 -3.43
C GLY A 288 -10.71 -4.76 -2.50
N ASN A 289 -10.86 -5.10 -1.21
CA ASN A 289 -9.79 -4.83 -0.25
C ASN A 289 -8.73 -5.93 -0.37
N ASN A 290 -7.52 -5.58 -0.78
CA ASN A 290 -6.42 -6.50 -0.98
C ASN A 290 -5.41 -6.42 0.18
N GLU A 291 -4.87 -7.57 0.61
CA GLU A 291 -3.68 -7.66 1.45
C GLU A 291 -2.50 -8.18 0.61
N ILE A 292 -1.47 -7.35 0.45
CA ILE A 292 -0.30 -7.65 -0.39
C ILE A 292 0.96 -7.55 0.47
N ASN A 293 1.69 -8.65 0.59
CA ASN A 293 3.03 -8.72 1.19
C ASN A 293 4.04 -9.03 0.10
N ALA A 294 4.96 -8.11 -0.20
CA ALA A 294 5.81 -8.22 -1.37
C ALA A 294 7.01 -9.16 -1.18
N GLY A 295 7.58 -9.20 0.03
CA GLY A 295 8.66 -10.13 0.37
C GLY A 295 10.02 -9.44 0.38
N THR A 296 10.92 -9.85 -0.50
CA THR A 296 12.23 -9.19 -0.60
C THR A 296 12.50 -8.75 -2.02
N GLY A 297 13.27 -7.69 -2.20
CA GLY A 297 13.55 -7.12 -3.51
C GLY A 297 12.82 -5.79 -3.64
N ASN A 298 13.10 -5.08 -4.73
CA ASN A 298 12.48 -3.77 -4.95
C ASN A 298 11.16 -3.97 -5.69
N ASP A 299 10.05 -3.79 -5.00
CA ASP A 299 8.72 -4.20 -5.43
C ASP A 299 7.86 -3.00 -5.85
N ASN A 300 6.96 -3.23 -6.81
CA ASN A 300 5.95 -2.26 -7.23
C ASN A 300 4.56 -2.78 -6.87
N LEU A 301 3.93 -2.16 -5.88
CA LEU A 301 2.63 -2.57 -5.35
C LEU A 301 1.57 -1.55 -5.74
N VAL A 302 0.46 -2.04 -6.28
CA VAL A 302 -0.73 -1.22 -6.56
C VAL A 302 -1.94 -1.91 -5.95
N GLY A 303 -2.61 -1.29 -4.98
CA GLY A 303 -3.83 -1.80 -4.35
C GLY A 303 -5.00 -1.77 -5.31
N GLY A 304 -5.32 -0.57 -5.81
CA GLY A 304 -6.37 -0.38 -6.81
C GLY A 304 -7.51 0.45 -6.24
N ALA A 305 -8.68 -0.15 -6.05
CA ALA A 305 -9.76 0.48 -5.32
C ALA A 305 -10.16 -0.44 -4.17
N GLY A 306 -10.66 0.11 -3.07
CA GLY A 306 -10.87 -0.66 -1.85
C GLY A 306 -9.95 -0.13 -0.76
N ASN A 307 -10.09 -0.67 0.45
CA ASN A 307 -9.20 -0.32 1.56
C ASN A 307 -8.11 -1.38 1.62
N ASP A 308 -6.96 -1.08 1.04
CA ASP A 308 -5.89 -2.02 0.79
C ASP A 308 -4.83 -1.98 1.90
N THR A 309 -4.16 -3.10 2.13
CA THR A 309 -2.99 -3.19 3.01
C THR A 309 -1.80 -3.65 2.17
N LEU A 310 -0.87 -2.73 1.94
CA LEU A 310 0.32 -2.94 1.11
C LEU A 310 1.57 -2.95 2.01
N ARG A 311 2.39 -3.99 1.86
CA ARG A 311 3.62 -4.18 2.61
C ARG A 311 4.78 -4.50 1.67
N GLY A 312 5.74 -3.57 1.58
CA GLY A 312 6.97 -3.73 0.77
C GLY A 312 7.95 -4.75 1.37
N ASP A 313 8.07 -4.75 2.70
CA ASP A 313 9.02 -5.59 3.44
C ASP A 313 10.49 -5.21 3.19
N ASP A 314 11.35 -6.06 2.62
CA ASP A 314 12.79 -5.76 2.47
C ASP A 314 13.10 -5.30 1.02
N GLY A 315 13.53 -4.05 0.82
CA GLY A 315 13.86 -3.54 -0.52
C GLY A 315 13.57 -2.05 -0.65
N ASP A 316 13.87 -1.48 -1.81
CA ASP A 316 13.41 -0.12 -2.13
C ASP A 316 12.09 -0.23 -2.91
N ASP A 317 10.96 -0.08 -2.23
CA ASP A 317 9.64 -0.40 -2.77
C ASP A 317 8.87 0.85 -3.23
N THR A 318 7.97 0.66 -4.18
CA THR A 318 7.01 1.69 -4.62
C THR A 318 5.59 1.22 -4.36
N LEU A 319 4.86 1.93 -3.50
CA LEU A 319 3.53 1.56 -3.03
C LEU A 319 2.50 2.60 -3.47
N ARG A 320 1.48 2.15 -4.20
CA ARG A 320 0.30 2.95 -4.60
C ARG A 320 -0.96 2.30 -4.04
N GLY A 321 -1.58 2.93 -3.04
CA GLY A 321 -2.86 2.47 -2.49
C GLY A 321 -3.98 2.55 -3.53
N GLY A 322 -4.26 3.77 -3.98
CA GLY A 322 -5.27 4.05 -4.98
C GLY A 322 -6.52 4.67 -4.35
N LEU A 323 -7.70 4.16 -4.69
CA LEU A 323 -8.97 4.68 -4.17
C LEU A 323 -9.40 3.94 -2.90
N GLY A 324 -9.42 4.60 -1.74
CA GLY A 324 -9.95 4.03 -0.52
C GLY A 324 -9.23 4.56 0.72
N ASP A 325 -9.39 3.89 1.85
CA ASP A 325 -8.58 4.21 3.02
C ASP A 325 -7.52 3.10 3.16
N ASP A 326 -6.30 3.37 2.68
CA ASP A 326 -5.27 2.37 2.53
C ASP A 326 -4.25 2.37 3.68
N THR A 327 -3.52 1.27 3.85
CA THR A 327 -2.36 1.17 4.73
C THR A 327 -1.13 0.78 3.92
N LEU A 328 -0.17 1.70 3.83
CA LEU A 328 1.07 1.53 3.10
C LEU A 328 2.21 1.40 4.10
N THR A 329 2.86 0.23 4.13
CA THR A 329 4.07 -0.02 4.91
C THR A 329 5.21 -0.31 3.95
N GLY A 330 6.22 0.56 3.89
CA GLY A 330 7.42 0.31 3.09
C GLY A 330 8.18 -0.86 3.69
N GLY A 331 9.00 -0.58 4.70
CA GLY A 331 9.68 -1.62 5.47
C GLY A 331 11.14 -1.29 5.66
N ALA A 332 12.03 -2.19 5.25
CA ALA A 332 13.46 -2.00 5.30
C ALA A 332 13.99 -1.63 3.92
N GLY A 333 14.46 -0.41 3.77
CA GLY A 333 15.05 0.10 2.53
C GLY A 333 14.68 1.56 2.38
N THR A 334 14.55 2.03 1.14
CA THR A 334 14.11 3.38 0.83
C THR A 334 12.82 3.31 0.02
N ASP A 335 11.70 3.52 0.69
CA ASP A 335 10.38 3.23 0.16
C ASP A 335 9.64 4.49 -0.29
N THR A 336 8.83 4.35 -1.33
CA THR A 336 8.12 5.45 -2.00
C THR A 336 6.61 5.23 -1.95
N ALA A 337 5.89 6.19 -1.36
CA ALA A 337 4.45 6.28 -1.56
C ALA A 337 4.17 7.03 -2.88
N ASP A 338 3.45 6.38 -3.80
CA ASP A 338 3.20 6.87 -5.15
C ASP A 338 1.75 7.32 -5.34
N TYR A 339 1.56 8.64 -5.47
CA TYR A 339 0.30 9.30 -5.78
C TYR A 339 0.30 9.93 -7.17
N SER A 340 1.19 9.53 -8.09
CA SER A 340 1.33 10.08 -9.44
C SER A 340 0.07 9.97 -10.32
N ALA A 341 -0.85 9.08 -9.96
CA ALA A 341 -2.13 8.95 -10.65
C ALA A 341 -3.16 10.01 -10.22
N ALA A 342 -2.94 10.69 -9.09
CA ALA A 342 -3.86 11.68 -8.55
C ALA A 342 -3.88 12.93 -9.43
N THR A 343 -5.09 13.35 -9.84
CA THR A 343 -5.28 14.61 -10.59
C THR A 343 -5.69 15.79 -9.70
N ALA A 344 -6.00 15.51 -8.44
CA ALA A 344 -6.35 16.50 -7.44
C ALA A 344 -5.16 16.70 -6.50
N ARG A 345 -5.17 17.81 -5.75
CA ARG A 345 -4.18 18.10 -4.72
C ARG A 345 -4.01 16.94 -3.74
N VAL A 346 -2.77 16.49 -3.61
CA VAL A 346 -2.26 15.53 -2.64
C VAL A 346 -1.70 16.28 -1.43
N VAL A 347 -2.01 15.80 -0.23
CA VAL A 347 -1.48 16.33 1.03
C VAL A 347 -0.94 15.17 1.86
N VAL A 348 0.38 15.12 2.01
CA VAL A 348 1.07 14.05 2.75
C VAL A 348 2.06 14.66 3.74
N GLU A 349 2.12 14.09 4.95
CA GLU A 349 3.15 14.36 5.94
C GLU A 349 3.72 13.04 6.48
N LEU A 350 5.03 12.80 6.29
CA LEU A 350 5.70 11.58 6.76
C LEU A 350 5.95 11.60 8.27
N GLY A 351 6.01 12.79 8.88
CA GLY A 351 6.20 12.97 10.32
C GLY A 351 5.07 12.43 11.20
N ILE A 352 3.88 12.14 10.64
CA ILE A 352 2.70 11.62 11.35
C ILE A 352 2.48 10.12 11.13
N SER A 353 3.56 9.34 11.27
CA SER A 353 3.56 7.90 10.98
C SER A 353 2.49 7.11 11.76
N GLY A 354 1.82 6.18 11.06
CA GLY A 354 0.84 5.26 11.64
C GLY A 354 -0.51 5.89 11.98
N VAL A 355 -0.77 7.11 11.49
CA VAL A 355 -2.04 7.81 11.63
C VAL A 355 -2.66 8.02 10.24
N PRO A 356 -3.96 7.72 10.04
CA PRO A 356 -4.65 8.04 8.80
C PRO A 356 -4.60 9.54 8.49
N GLN A 357 -4.20 9.88 7.28
CA GLN A 357 -4.15 11.24 6.76
C GLN A 357 -4.99 11.35 5.49
N VAL A 358 -5.78 12.41 5.38
CA VAL A 358 -6.60 12.65 4.18
C VAL A 358 -5.68 13.09 3.05
N ILE A 359 -5.39 12.18 2.13
CA ILE A 359 -4.41 12.37 1.06
C ILE A 359 -4.97 13.28 -0.02
N SER A 360 -6.13 12.95 -0.57
CA SER A 360 -6.80 13.78 -1.56
C SER A 360 -8.31 13.53 -1.56
N ALA A 361 -9.05 14.29 -2.37
CA ALA A 361 -10.48 14.08 -2.53
C ALA A 361 -10.84 12.77 -3.26
N THR A 362 -9.88 12.16 -3.97
CA THR A 362 -10.09 10.95 -4.76
C THR A 362 -9.42 9.73 -4.13
N GLU A 363 -8.23 9.89 -3.58
CA GLU A 363 -7.47 8.77 -3.00
C GLU A 363 -8.09 8.32 -1.68
N GLY A 364 -8.54 9.23 -0.80
CA GLY A 364 -9.15 8.86 0.49
C GLY A 364 -8.22 9.15 1.67
N SER A 365 -8.27 8.34 2.73
CA SER A 365 -7.47 8.54 3.95
C SER A 365 -6.49 7.40 4.19
N ASP A 366 -5.21 7.64 3.92
CA ASP A 366 -4.19 6.60 3.95
C ASP A 366 -3.34 6.66 5.22
N THR A 367 -2.85 5.50 5.64
CA THR A 367 -1.92 5.34 6.76
C THR A 367 -0.56 4.94 6.23
N LEU A 368 0.45 5.79 6.40
CA LEU A 368 1.80 5.54 5.93
C LEU A 368 2.72 5.16 7.09
N LEU A 369 3.49 4.08 6.92
CA LEU A 369 4.47 3.57 7.89
C LEU A 369 5.78 3.25 7.17
N GLN A 370 6.91 3.69 7.72
CA GLN A 370 8.25 3.38 7.16
C GLN A 370 8.30 3.71 5.66
N ILE A 371 7.99 4.97 5.33
CA ILE A 371 8.05 5.53 3.99
C ILE A 371 9.01 6.72 4.06
N GLU A 372 9.96 6.75 3.15
CA GLU A 372 10.99 7.79 3.07
C GLU A 372 10.68 8.79 1.95
N ASN A 373 10.00 8.36 0.88
CA ASN A 373 9.80 9.16 -0.31
C ASN A 373 8.33 9.33 -0.66
N ILE A 374 8.02 10.43 -1.34
CA ILE A 374 6.68 10.70 -1.84
C ILE A 374 6.77 11.16 -3.30
N LEU A 375 5.97 10.53 -4.16
CA LEU A 375 5.68 11.00 -5.50
C LEU A 375 4.26 11.58 -5.53
N GLY A 376 4.16 12.90 -5.69
CA GLY A 376 2.91 13.67 -5.81
C GLY A 376 2.18 13.43 -7.12
N GLY A 377 1.02 14.06 -7.28
CA GLY A 377 0.13 13.97 -8.43
C GLY A 377 0.29 15.12 -9.44
N ALA A 378 -0.77 15.43 -10.18
CA ALA A 378 -0.81 16.55 -11.13
C ALA A 378 -1.53 17.81 -10.56
N GLY A 379 -1.78 17.82 -9.25
CA GLY A 379 -2.44 18.92 -8.53
C GLY A 379 -1.42 19.79 -7.80
N GLY A 380 -1.85 20.95 -7.27
CA GLY A 380 -0.98 21.79 -6.43
C GLY A 380 -0.80 21.19 -5.04
N ASP A 381 0.19 20.33 -4.90
CA ASP A 381 0.39 19.40 -3.80
C ASP A 381 1.03 20.06 -2.58
N ARG A 382 0.92 19.38 -1.44
CA ARG A 382 1.68 19.70 -0.22
C ARG A 382 2.32 18.43 0.30
N LEU A 383 3.62 18.32 0.16
CA LEU A 383 4.39 17.16 0.58
C LEU A 383 5.34 17.57 1.70
N VAL A 384 5.31 16.85 2.81
CA VAL A 384 6.15 17.11 3.98
C VAL A 384 6.90 15.84 4.35
N GLY A 385 8.23 15.93 4.38
CA GLY A 385 9.13 14.89 4.81
C GLY A 385 9.08 14.60 6.31
N ASN A 386 10.10 13.91 6.79
CA ASN A 386 10.33 13.63 8.20
C ASN A 386 11.74 14.11 8.59
N ALA A 387 12.38 13.48 9.58
CA ALA A 387 13.72 13.89 10.05
C ALA A 387 14.86 13.06 9.43
N GLY A 388 14.53 12.14 8.52
CA GLY A 388 15.49 11.38 7.72
C GLY A 388 15.52 11.89 6.29
N THR A 389 16.50 11.43 5.51
CA THR A 389 16.61 11.77 4.09
C THR A 389 15.39 11.34 3.30
N ASN A 390 14.73 12.29 2.65
CA ASN A 390 13.54 12.10 1.84
C ASN A 390 13.77 12.55 0.40
N VAL A 391 13.10 11.88 -0.53
CA VAL A 391 12.89 12.34 -1.91
C VAL A 391 11.42 12.72 -2.08
N LEU A 392 11.17 14.00 -2.31
CA LEU A 392 9.82 14.55 -2.52
C LEU A 392 9.71 15.07 -3.96
N THR A 393 8.72 14.60 -4.70
CA THR A 393 8.49 15.02 -6.09
C THR A 393 7.06 15.56 -6.26
N GLY A 394 6.91 16.84 -6.61
CA GLY A 394 5.62 17.49 -6.83
C GLY A 394 4.94 17.10 -8.15
N ASN A 395 5.75 16.88 -9.20
CA ASN A 395 5.35 16.63 -10.58
C ASN A 395 4.76 17.85 -11.30
N ALA A 396 3.45 18.02 -11.33
CA ALA A 396 2.83 19.14 -12.05
C ALA A 396 1.83 19.79 -11.12
N GLY A 397 1.78 21.11 -11.06
CA GLY A 397 1.00 21.78 -10.05
C GLY A 397 1.68 23.04 -9.58
N ALA A 398 1.09 23.69 -8.59
CA ALA A 398 1.81 24.70 -7.83
C ALA A 398 1.99 24.11 -6.44
N ASP A 399 3.14 23.48 -6.25
CA ASP A 399 3.42 22.54 -5.18
C ASP A 399 4.15 23.22 -4.02
N ASN A 400 3.99 22.65 -2.82
CA ASN A 400 4.73 23.10 -1.65
C ASN A 400 5.39 21.90 -0.98
N LEU A 401 6.72 21.83 -1.11
CA LEU A 401 7.55 20.73 -0.64
C LEU A 401 8.38 21.17 0.56
N PHE A 402 8.38 20.35 1.62
CA PHE A 402 9.11 20.61 2.86
C PHE A 402 9.95 19.39 3.23
N GLY A 403 11.28 19.49 3.19
CA GLY A 403 12.20 18.42 3.59
C GLY A 403 12.14 18.12 5.09
N VAL A 404 12.17 19.20 5.89
CA VAL A 404 12.13 19.21 7.37
C VAL A 404 13.46 18.91 8.02
N GLY A 405 13.99 17.70 7.91
CA GLY A 405 15.28 17.39 8.51
C GLY A 405 15.93 16.20 7.85
N GLY A 406 17.25 16.20 7.79
CA GLY A 406 17.99 15.21 7.00
C GLY A 406 18.41 15.83 5.68
N ASN A 407 19.20 15.10 4.89
CA ASN A 407 19.66 15.62 3.61
C ASN A 407 18.65 15.22 2.55
N ASP A 408 17.81 16.14 2.12
CA ASP A 408 16.64 15.88 1.30
C ASP A 408 16.86 16.21 -0.17
N THR A 409 16.02 15.65 -1.03
CA THR A 409 15.96 15.99 -2.45
C THR A 409 14.51 16.33 -2.83
N LEU A 410 14.29 17.58 -3.22
CA LEU A 410 12.98 18.14 -3.54
C LEU A 410 12.94 18.48 -5.02
N PHE A 411 11.95 17.94 -5.73
CA PHE A 411 11.67 18.28 -7.13
C PHE A 411 10.28 18.92 -7.20
N GLY A 412 10.21 20.22 -7.54
CA GLY A 412 8.95 20.91 -7.79
C GLY A 412 8.26 20.33 -9.01
N GLY A 413 8.89 20.52 -10.16
CA GLY A 413 8.42 19.98 -11.43
C GLY A 413 7.87 21.09 -12.31
N ALA A 414 6.61 21.01 -12.74
CA ALA A 414 6.01 22.03 -13.59
C ALA A 414 4.99 22.86 -12.83
N GLY A 415 5.16 24.18 -12.86
CA GLY A 415 4.28 25.16 -12.25
C GLY A 415 4.98 25.93 -11.14
N VAL A 416 4.27 26.86 -10.48
CA VAL A 416 4.91 27.79 -9.54
C VAL A 416 5.02 27.15 -8.16
N ASP A 417 6.22 26.68 -7.84
CA ASP A 417 6.48 25.83 -6.68
C ASP A 417 7.15 26.60 -5.52
N GLY A 418 6.94 26.07 -4.31
CA GLY A 418 7.62 26.49 -3.09
C GLY A 418 8.37 25.33 -2.46
N LEU A 419 9.70 25.39 -2.47
CA LEU A 419 10.57 24.34 -1.94
C LEU A 419 11.31 24.84 -0.70
N TYR A 420 11.24 24.06 0.38
CA TYR A 420 11.84 24.38 1.68
C TYR A 420 12.63 23.17 2.18
N GLY A 421 13.97 23.23 2.16
CA GLY A 421 14.85 22.15 2.62
C GLY A 421 14.77 21.94 4.14
N ALA A 422 14.96 23.02 4.89
CA ALA A 422 15.02 23.10 6.35
C ALA A 422 16.40 22.73 6.94
N ASP A 423 16.51 21.68 7.76
CA ASP A 423 17.77 21.29 8.39
C ASP A 423 18.45 20.17 7.59
N GLY A 424 19.62 20.39 7.01
CA GLY A 424 20.28 19.35 6.21
C GLY A 424 21.11 19.93 5.08
N ALA A 425 21.87 19.08 4.40
CA ALA A 425 22.47 19.47 3.12
C ALA A 425 21.54 19.02 1.99
N ASP A 426 20.69 19.93 1.54
CA ASP A 426 19.54 19.65 0.70
C ASP A 426 19.79 19.96 -0.78
N GLN A 427 19.05 19.28 -1.64
CA GLN A 427 18.99 19.56 -3.08
C GLN A 427 17.57 19.94 -3.47
N LEU A 428 17.39 21.18 -3.91
CA LEU A 428 16.11 21.73 -4.33
C LEU A 428 16.17 22.03 -5.82
N PHE A 429 15.24 21.43 -6.58
CA PHE A 429 15.08 21.64 -8.01
C PHE A 429 13.68 22.20 -8.27
N GLY A 430 13.59 23.48 -8.65
CA GLY A 430 12.33 24.17 -8.96
C GLY A 430 11.64 23.52 -10.17
N GLY A 431 12.25 23.65 -11.35
CA GLY A 431 11.81 22.97 -12.56
C GLY A 431 11.37 23.96 -13.63
N GLU A 432 10.14 23.87 -14.10
CA GLU A 432 9.55 24.82 -15.06
C GLU A 432 8.71 25.86 -14.31
N ASP A 433 8.66 27.10 -14.82
CA ASP A 433 7.96 28.26 -14.25
C ASP A 433 8.73 28.94 -13.11
N ASN A 434 8.09 29.87 -12.38
CA ASN A 434 8.79 30.79 -11.48
C ASN A 434 8.70 30.34 -10.03
N ASP A 435 9.77 29.76 -9.51
CA ASP A 435 9.79 29.05 -8.24
C ASP A 435 10.35 29.87 -7.08
N ARG A 436 10.08 29.40 -5.86
CA ARG A 436 10.68 29.91 -4.63
C ARG A 436 11.40 28.79 -3.88
N LEU A 437 12.69 28.98 -3.68
CA LEU A 437 13.55 27.99 -3.06
C LEU A 437 14.16 28.57 -1.78
N PHE A 438 14.13 27.80 -0.70
CA PHE A 438 14.84 28.08 0.54
C PHE A 438 15.51 26.80 1.03
N GLY A 439 16.84 26.79 1.05
CA GLY A 439 17.64 25.65 1.55
C GLY A 439 17.45 25.49 3.05
N GLY A 440 17.81 26.53 3.81
CA GLY A 440 17.72 26.51 5.26
C GLY A 440 19.10 26.33 5.86
N ALA A 441 19.21 25.52 6.90
CA ALA A 441 20.46 25.28 7.61
C ALA A 441 21.22 24.09 7.00
N GLY A 442 22.36 24.36 6.38
CA GLY A 442 23.29 23.32 5.94
C GLY A 442 24.13 23.77 4.76
N ASP A 443 24.54 22.85 3.90
CA ASP A 443 25.27 23.23 2.69
C ASP A 443 24.41 22.82 1.49
N ASP A 444 23.56 23.74 1.02
CA ASP A 444 22.46 23.41 0.12
C ASP A 444 22.78 23.66 -1.35
N THR A 445 22.04 23.00 -2.23
CA THR A 445 22.00 23.30 -3.67
C THR A 445 20.59 23.68 -4.07
N LEU A 446 20.44 24.92 -4.55
CA LEU A 446 19.18 25.47 -5.04
C LEU A 446 19.32 25.67 -6.55
N ASP A 447 18.60 24.87 -7.32
CA ASP A 447 18.49 24.97 -8.78
C ASP A 447 17.08 25.44 -9.16
N GLY A 448 16.93 26.70 -9.58
CA GLY A 448 15.62 27.26 -9.94
C GLY A 448 15.04 26.60 -11.18
N GLY A 449 15.83 26.49 -12.24
CA GLY A 449 15.47 25.81 -13.48
C GLY A 449 15.10 26.79 -14.59
N ASP A 450 14.00 26.51 -15.28
CA ASP A 450 13.46 27.33 -16.37
C ASP A 450 12.44 28.33 -15.79
N GLY A 451 12.82 29.60 -15.62
CA GLY A 451 11.90 30.54 -15.00
C GLY A 451 12.51 31.88 -14.68
N LEU A 452 11.82 32.60 -13.80
CA LEU A 452 12.36 33.71 -13.00
C LEU A 452 12.24 33.31 -11.55
N ASP A 453 13.30 32.69 -11.05
CA ASP A 453 13.27 31.98 -9.77
C ASP A 453 13.80 32.87 -8.64
N PHE A 454 13.36 32.57 -7.42
CA PHE A 454 13.80 33.26 -6.21
C PHE A 454 14.52 32.30 -5.27
N ALA A 455 15.74 32.66 -4.87
CA ALA A 455 16.27 32.22 -3.59
C ALA A 455 15.67 33.11 -2.49
N ASP A 456 14.90 32.51 -1.60
CA ASP A 456 14.00 33.18 -0.68
C ASP A 456 14.39 32.99 0.79
N TYR A 457 15.29 33.84 1.29
CA TYR A 457 15.80 33.78 2.66
C TYR A 457 14.91 34.46 3.70
N ARG A 458 13.65 34.80 3.36
CA ARG A 458 12.66 35.35 4.31
C ARG A 458 12.51 34.53 5.60
N PRO A 459 12.55 33.19 5.56
CA PRO A 459 12.41 32.38 6.76
C PRO A 459 13.66 32.34 7.66
N ALA A 460 14.82 32.85 7.21
CA ALA A 460 16.06 32.82 7.97
C ALA A 460 15.92 33.57 9.31
N ALA A 461 16.22 32.89 10.42
CA ALA A 461 15.67 33.28 11.73
C ALA A 461 16.64 34.02 12.67
N ASN A 462 17.93 34.21 12.32
CA ASN A 462 18.95 34.54 13.35
C ASN A 462 19.99 35.61 13.00
N SER A 463 20.18 35.94 11.73
CA SER A 463 21.15 36.94 11.29
C SER A 463 20.88 37.37 9.86
N GLY A 464 21.41 38.52 9.48
CA GLY A 464 21.44 38.92 8.07
C GLY A 464 22.29 37.95 7.26
N ILE A 465 21.94 37.83 5.98
CA ILE A 465 22.57 36.91 5.03
C ILE A 465 23.43 37.67 4.03
N THR A 466 24.34 36.95 3.35
CA THR A 466 25.14 37.48 2.24
C THR A 466 24.99 36.58 1.04
N VAL A 467 24.40 37.10 -0.04
CA VAL A 467 24.18 36.35 -1.29
C VAL A 467 24.66 37.17 -2.48
N ASP A 468 25.35 36.51 -3.39
CA ASP A 468 25.86 37.08 -4.65
C ASP A 468 25.54 36.12 -5.81
N LEU A 469 24.59 36.49 -6.68
CA LEU A 469 24.16 35.70 -7.84
C LEU A 469 25.25 35.59 -8.92
N SER A 470 26.31 36.40 -8.87
CA SER A 470 27.44 36.26 -9.78
C SER A 470 28.37 35.10 -9.41
N ILE A 471 28.22 34.54 -8.20
CA ILE A 471 28.97 33.38 -7.72
C ILE A 471 28.22 32.10 -8.08
N THR A 472 28.78 31.32 -9.01
CA THR A 472 28.18 30.05 -9.50
C THR A 472 28.59 28.81 -8.70
N GLY A 473 29.17 28.98 -7.52
CA GLY A 473 29.61 27.89 -6.66
C GLY A 473 29.21 28.15 -5.21
N ALA A 474 29.53 27.22 -4.32
CA ALA A 474 29.19 27.35 -2.91
C ALA A 474 29.67 28.70 -2.32
N GLN A 475 28.74 29.44 -1.73
CA GLN A 475 28.95 30.74 -1.10
C GLN A 475 28.42 30.71 0.33
N ALA A 476 29.12 31.37 1.24
CA ALA A 476 28.69 31.41 2.64
C ALA A 476 27.53 32.40 2.78
N ILE A 477 26.34 31.88 3.10
CA ILE A 477 25.13 32.68 3.25
C ILE A 477 25.07 33.31 4.63
N SER A 478 25.20 32.49 5.67
CA SER A 478 25.37 32.94 7.05
C SER A 478 25.95 31.82 7.92
N ALA A 479 26.12 32.07 9.22
CA ALA A 479 26.52 31.01 10.14
C ALA A 479 25.40 30.00 10.44
N SER A 480 24.12 30.38 10.26
CA SER A 480 22.98 29.47 10.46
C SER A 480 22.60 28.75 9.18
N GLU A 481 22.66 29.44 8.04
CA GLU A 481 22.26 28.86 6.75
C GLU A 481 23.39 28.03 6.13
N GLY A 482 24.67 28.33 6.42
CA GLY A 482 25.82 27.56 5.91
C GLY A 482 26.26 27.98 4.51
N PHE A 483 26.66 27.02 3.66
CA PHE A 483 27.19 27.27 2.32
C PHE A 483 26.26 26.78 1.21
N ASP A 484 25.62 27.72 0.52
CA ASP A 484 24.67 27.38 -0.53
C ASP A 484 25.29 27.53 -1.92
N THR A 485 24.87 26.67 -2.84
CA THR A 485 25.13 26.80 -4.27
C THR A 485 23.83 27.15 -4.98
N LEU A 486 23.78 28.34 -5.59
CA LEU A 486 22.63 28.81 -6.34
C LEU A 486 22.89 28.62 -7.83
N VAL A 487 21.97 27.95 -8.52
CA VAL A 487 22.04 27.61 -9.95
C VAL A 487 20.71 28.03 -10.58
N ASN A 488 20.76 28.68 -11.75
CA ASN A 488 19.56 29.14 -12.46
C ASN A 488 18.58 29.89 -11.52
N VAL A 489 19.10 30.84 -10.75
CA VAL A 489 18.31 31.71 -9.88
C VAL A 489 18.56 33.16 -10.30
N GLU A 490 17.50 33.86 -10.66
CA GLU A 490 17.57 35.23 -11.16
C GLU A 490 17.25 36.28 -10.09
N ASN A 491 16.62 35.90 -8.98
CA ASN A 491 16.09 36.85 -8.00
C ASN A 491 16.39 36.46 -6.56
N LEU A 492 16.37 37.46 -5.67
CA LEU A 492 16.68 37.32 -4.26
C LEU A 492 15.61 37.93 -3.36
N SER A 493 15.30 37.25 -2.27
CA SER A 493 14.67 37.85 -1.09
C SER A 493 15.56 37.65 0.13
N GLY A 494 15.85 38.74 0.82
CA GLY A 494 16.59 38.79 2.07
C GLY A 494 15.82 38.23 3.26
N SER A 495 16.43 38.36 4.42
CA SER A 495 15.92 37.97 5.73
C SER A 495 15.20 39.14 6.41
N GLY A 496 14.84 38.99 7.69
CA GLY A 496 14.34 40.10 8.53
C GLY A 496 15.46 40.90 9.22
N PHE A 497 16.69 40.83 8.70
CA PHE A 497 17.88 41.43 9.29
C PHE A 497 18.73 42.12 8.22
N GLY A 498 19.73 42.91 8.64
CA GLY A 498 20.59 43.63 7.68
C GLY A 498 21.40 42.70 6.78
N ASP A 499 21.01 42.64 5.52
CA ASP A 499 21.53 41.73 4.51
C ASP A 499 22.57 42.37 3.58
N THR A 500 23.29 41.53 2.84
CA THR A 500 24.11 41.95 1.69
C THR A 500 23.70 41.13 0.48
N LEU A 501 22.99 41.75 -0.46
CA LEU A 501 22.38 41.09 -1.61
C LEU A 501 22.99 41.65 -2.90
N THR A 502 23.53 40.79 -3.74
CA THR A 502 24.12 41.16 -5.04
C THR A 502 23.48 40.34 -6.15
N GLY A 503 22.91 41.02 -7.14
CA GLY A 503 22.44 40.41 -8.38
C GLY A 503 23.58 40.03 -9.33
N ASN A 504 23.27 39.74 -10.57
CA ASN A 504 24.22 39.32 -11.59
C ASN A 504 24.25 40.32 -12.76
N ALA A 505 24.35 39.84 -14.00
CA ALA A 505 24.40 40.70 -15.19
C ALA A 505 23.06 40.72 -15.96
N ASP A 506 22.08 39.97 -15.48
CA ASP A 506 20.72 39.87 -15.99
C ASP A 506 19.78 40.76 -15.16
N ASP A 507 18.54 40.96 -15.63
CA ASP A 507 17.56 41.80 -14.93
C ASP A 507 17.10 41.12 -13.63
N ASN A 508 17.52 41.64 -12.46
CA ASN A 508 17.20 41.03 -11.17
C ASN A 508 16.08 41.78 -10.43
N VAL A 509 15.29 41.05 -9.64
CA VAL A 509 14.42 41.59 -8.60
C VAL A 509 14.99 41.22 -7.23
N ILE A 510 15.28 42.23 -6.42
CA ILE A 510 15.91 42.02 -5.11
C ILE A 510 15.09 42.73 -4.02
N TYR A 511 14.70 41.97 -3.00
CA TYR A 511 14.01 42.46 -1.81
C TYR A 511 14.93 42.36 -0.58
N GLY A 512 15.22 43.48 0.09
CA GLY A 512 15.94 43.51 1.39
C GLY A 512 15.03 43.18 2.57
N ILE A 513 13.80 43.71 2.55
CA ILE A 513 12.68 43.43 3.48
C ILE A 513 12.76 44.23 4.78
N GLU A 514 13.25 43.68 5.88
CA GLU A 514 13.44 44.40 7.14
C GLU A 514 14.93 44.31 7.47
N GLY A 515 15.58 45.40 7.84
CA GLY A 515 17.02 45.35 8.04
C GLY A 515 17.69 46.65 7.65
N ASN A 516 19.00 46.72 7.82
CA ASN A 516 19.77 47.75 7.13
C ASN A 516 20.52 47.03 6.03
N ASP A 517 19.94 47.02 4.84
CA ASP A 517 20.37 46.15 3.76
C ASP A 517 21.37 46.84 2.85
N THR A 518 22.31 46.08 2.31
CA THR A 518 23.19 46.52 1.23
C THR A 518 22.84 45.75 -0.02
N ILE A 519 22.22 46.42 -0.98
CA ILE A 519 21.70 45.81 -2.21
C ILE A 519 22.45 46.37 -3.42
N SER A 520 22.93 45.47 -4.27
CA SER A 520 23.53 45.79 -5.57
C SER A 520 22.80 45.01 -6.67
N GLY A 521 22.24 45.70 -7.67
CA GLY A 521 21.62 45.08 -8.84
C GLY A 521 22.65 44.37 -9.72
N GLY A 522 23.70 45.10 -10.10
CA GLY A 522 24.82 44.54 -10.85
C GLY A 522 24.85 45.09 -12.27
N GLY A 523 24.53 44.29 -13.27
CA GLY A 523 24.19 44.78 -14.60
C GLY A 523 22.81 44.26 -14.98
N GLY A 524 22.14 44.89 -15.95
CA GLY A 524 20.78 44.50 -16.33
C GLY A 524 19.84 45.67 -16.13
N VAL A 525 18.55 45.41 -15.99
CA VAL A 525 17.53 46.40 -15.59
C VAL A 525 16.94 45.92 -14.28
N ASP A 526 17.50 46.43 -13.19
CA ASP A 526 17.25 45.87 -11.88
C ASP A 526 16.07 46.55 -11.17
N ARG A 527 15.39 45.77 -10.31
CA ARG A 527 14.32 46.24 -9.45
C ARG A 527 14.71 46.03 -8.00
N LEU A 528 15.09 47.10 -7.33
CA LEU A 528 15.60 47.05 -5.96
C LEU A 528 14.57 47.60 -4.98
N ILE A 529 14.19 46.77 -4.01
CA ILE A 529 13.31 47.13 -2.90
C ILE A 529 14.16 46.97 -1.63
N GLY A 530 14.54 48.09 -0.98
CA GLY A 530 15.22 48.07 0.32
C GLY A 530 14.29 47.49 1.38
N GLY A 531 13.26 48.26 1.73
CA GLY A 531 12.24 47.83 2.67
C GLY A 531 12.27 48.72 3.90
N LEU A 532 12.13 48.15 5.09
CA LEU A 532 12.21 48.91 6.33
C LEU A 532 13.65 48.91 6.86
N GLY A 533 14.20 50.11 7.04
CA GLY A 533 15.41 50.36 7.81
C GLY A 533 16.29 51.40 7.12
N GLN A 534 17.62 51.28 7.24
CA GLN A 534 18.56 52.16 6.55
C GLN A 534 19.30 51.38 5.48
N ASP A 535 18.77 51.41 4.27
CA ASP A 535 19.27 50.60 3.18
C ASP A 535 20.26 51.38 2.30
N THR A 536 21.19 50.64 1.71
CA THR A 536 22.15 51.14 0.73
C THR A 536 21.89 50.41 -0.58
N LEU A 537 21.38 51.14 -1.57
CA LEU A 537 20.95 50.61 -2.86
C LEU A 537 21.92 51.07 -3.96
N THR A 538 22.38 50.14 -4.78
CA THR A 538 23.26 50.40 -5.93
C THR A 538 22.65 49.71 -7.13
N GLY A 539 22.22 50.46 -8.15
CA GLY A 539 21.59 49.88 -9.34
C GLY A 539 22.63 49.11 -10.17
N GLY A 540 23.74 49.78 -10.46
CA GLY A 540 24.81 49.25 -11.27
C GLY A 540 24.69 49.70 -12.72
N ALA A 541 24.96 48.79 -13.65
CA ALA A 541 24.92 49.08 -15.08
C ALA A 541 23.52 48.76 -15.62
N GLY A 542 22.67 49.76 -15.80
CA GLY A 542 21.31 49.47 -16.18
C GLY A 542 20.45 50.67 -16.39
N ALA A 543 19.15 50.42 -16.52
CA ALA A 543 18.13 51.45 -16.38
C ALA A 543 17.26 51.08 -15.18
N ASP A 544 17.85 51.20 -14.00
CA ASP A 544 17.39 50.51 -12.80
C ASP A 544 16.23 51.23 -12.14
N VAL A 545 15.45 50.50 -11.34
CA VAL A 545 14.28 51.02 -10.66
C VAL A 545 14.37 50.75 -9.16
N PHE A 546 14.45 51.83 -8.38
CA PHE A 546 14.44 51.81 -6.92
C PHE A 546 13.01 52.02 -6.43
N PHE A 547 12.49 51.08 -5.64
CA PHE A 547 11.10 51.09 -5.20
C PHE A 547 10.97 51.56 -3.75
N PHE A 548 10.06 52.50 -3.52
CA PHE A 548 9.59 52.88 -2.19
C PHE A 548 8.08 52.80 -2.17
N THR A 549 7.53 51.99 -1.27
CA THR A 549 6.11 51.66 -1.20
C THR A 549 5.36 52.45 -0.13
N ARG A 550 6.08 53.01 0.84
CA ARG A 550 5.53 53.82 1.93
C ARG A 550 6.60 54.77 2.46
N ALA A 551 6.20 55.87 3.09
CA ALA A 551 7.17 56.86 3.61
C ALA A 551 8.17 56.23 4.61
N ALA A 552 7.70 55.26 5.41
CA ALA A 552 8.52 54.54 6.39
C ALA A 552 9.64 53.69 5.79
N ASP A 553 9.61 53.41 4.48
CA ASP A 553 10.72 52.70 3.81
C ASP A 553 11.97 53.58 3.81
N SER A 554 11.83 54.92 3.81
CA SER A 554 12.98 55.82 3.92
C SER A 554 12.57 57.15 4.55
N ASP A 555 12.55 57.23 5.87
CA ASP A 555 12.20 58.44 6.64
C ASP A 555 13.33 58.87 7.59
N LEU A 556 13.04 59.78 8.52
CA LEU A 556 14.00 60.19 9.57
C LEU A 556 13.92 59.34 10.84
N ILE A 557 12.98 58.41 10.93
CA ILE A 557 12.62 57.64 12.13
C ILE A 557 13.12 56.20 12.02
N SER A 558 12.61 55.48 11.03
CA SER A 558 12.92 54.10 10.64
C SER A 558 14.32 54.01 10.03
N GLY A 559 14.71 55.04 9.28
CA GLY A 559 15.99 55.06 8.61
C GLY A 559 15.89 55.73 7.25
N ARG A 560 16.96 56.41 6.84
CA ARG A 560 17.06 56.97 5.50
C ARG A 560 17.85 56.02 4.63
N ASP A 561 17.25 55.68 3.50
CA ASP A 561 17.91 54.92 2.46
C ASP A 561 18.82 55.80 1.62
N THR A 562 19.82 55.15 1.03
CA THR A 562 20.85 55.79 0.23
C THR A 562 20.98 55.06 -1.10
N ILE A 563 20.70 55.76 -2.20
CA ILE A 563 21.03 55.30 -3.54
C ILE A 563 22.42 55.83 -3.91
N THR A 564 23.33 54.93 -4.26
CA THR A 564 24.76 55.25 -4.36
C THR A 564 25.22 55.71 -5.73
N ASP A 565 24.52 55.33 -6.81
CA ASP A 565 24.97 55.48 -8.19
C ASP A 565 23.91 55.96 -9.19
N PHE A 566 22.78 56.48 -8.70
CA PHE A 566 21.66 56.93 -9.52
C PHE A 566 22.06 57.82 -10.70
N VAL A 567 21.65 57.44 -11.91
CA VAL A 567 21.89 58.15 -13.18
C VAL A 567 20.58 58.76 -13.71
N SER A 568 20.41 60.07 -13.48
CA SER A 568 19.26 60.84 -14.01
C SER A 568 19.12 60.68 -15.54
N GLY A 569 17.89 60.45 -16.00
CA GLY A 569 17.52 60.19 -17.38
C GLY A 569 17.64 58.73 -17.82
N THR A 570 18.22 57.87 -16.98
CA THR A 570 18.38 56.43 -17.21
C THR A 570 17.62 55.66 -16.13
N ASP A 571 18.01 55.83 -14.87
CA ASP A 571 17.41 55.15 -13.72
C ASP A 571 16.13 55.85 -13.28
N ARG A 572 15.33 55.14 -12.47
CA ARG A 572 14.06 55.64 -11.94
C ARG A 572 13.87 55.33 -10.46
N ILE A 573 13.18 56.24 -9.79
CA ILE A 573 12.67 56.04 -8.44
C ILE A 573 11.15 55.87 -8.55
N ASN A 574 10.65 54.73 -8.12
CA ASN A 574 9.24 54.42 -8.12
C ASN A 574 8.61 54.71 -6.77
N LEU A 575 7.69 55.68 -6.78
CA LEU A 575 6.88 56.13 -5.65
C LEU A 575 5.38 55.90 -5.88
N GLY A 576 4.99 55.30 -7.01
CA GLY A 576 3.58 55.18 -7.41
C GLY A 576 2.73 54.22 -6.56
N HIS A 577 3.36 53.54 -5.58
CA HIS A 577 2.66 52.73 -4.58
C HIS A 577 2.49 53.48 -3.24
N MET A 578 3.06 54.68 -3.13
CA MET A 578 2.98 55.52 -1.94
C MET A 578 1.81 56.48 -2.05
N ASP A 579 0.99 56.55 -1.01
CA ASP A 579 -0.02 57.60 -0.90
C ASP A 579 0.65 58.94 -0.57
N ALA A 580 0.63 59.86 -1.53
CA ALA A 580 1.24 61.16 -1.39
C ALA A 580 0.45 62.11 -0.47
N ASP A 581 -0.82 61.83 -0.13
CA ASP A 581 -1.63 62.65 0.79
C ASP A 581 -2.35 61.77 1.81
N SER A 582 -1.65 61.47 2.91
CA SER A 582 -2.14 60.65 4.02
C SER A 582 -3.42 61.18 4.69
N GLY A 583 -3.79 62.45 4.45
CA GLY A 583 -5.00 63.08 4.95
C GLY A 583 -6.24 62.86 4.06
N THR A 584 -6.05 62.34 2.85
CA THR A 584 -7.09 62.14 1.84
C THR A 584 -7.24 60.63 1.56
N ALA A 585 -8.45 60.19 1.20
CA ALA A 585 -8.72 58.78 0.96
C ALA A 585 -8.43 58.40 -0.50
N GLY A 586 -7.71 57.29 -0.69
CA GLY A 586 -7.28 56.77 -2.00
C GLY A 586 -5.81 57.09 -2.25
N ASP A 587 -5.25 56.65 -3.36
CA ASP A 587 -3.81 56.84 -3.63
C ASP A 587 -3.60 58.16 -4.39
N GLN A 588 -2.89 59.12 -3.78
CA GLN A 588 -2.56 60.39 -4.43
C GLN A 588 -1.16 60.35 -5.03
N GLU A 589 -1.00 60.97 -6.21
CA GLU A 589 0.31 61.15 -6.85
C GLU A 589 1.08 62.33 -6.24
N PHE A 590 2.40 62.22 -6.17
CA PHE A 590 3.25 63.35 -5.81
C PHE A 590 3.30 64.41 -6.92
N THR A 591 3.42 65.67 -6.51
CA THR A 591 3.78 66.80 -7.39
C THR A 591 5.24 67.18 -7.18
N PHE A 592 6.08 66.98 -8.20
CA PHE A 592 7.50 67.34 -8.13
C PHE A 592 7.75 68.85 -8.32
N LEU A 593 8.34 69.49 -7.31
CA LEU A 593 8.61 70.93 -7.26
C LEU A 593 10.03 71.31 -7.73
N GLY A 594 10.85 70.35 -8.14
CA GLY A 594 12.28 70.58 -8.35
C GLY A 594 12.97 70.92 -7.03
N THR A 595 13.69 72.04 -6.97
CA THR A 595 14.43 72.46 -5.76
C THR A 595 13.67 73.45 -4.87
N ALA A 596 12.43 73.82 -5.23
CA ALA A 596 11.62 74.74 -4.44
C ALA A 596 11.24 74.15 -3.07
N ALA A 597 11.04 75.02 -2.07
CA ALA A 597 10.61 74.58 -0.74
C ALA A 597 9.15 74.15 -0.69
N PHE A 598 8.83 73.25 0.25
CA PHE A 598 7.46 72.86 0.54
C PHE A 598 6.62 74.09 0.88
N THR A 599 5.36 74.08 0.46
CA THR A 599 4.41 75.16 0.70
C THR A 599 3.45 74.88 1.86
N GLY A 600 3.62 73.74 2.55
CA GLY A 600 2.68 73.23 3.56
C GLY A 600 1.41 72.66 2.92
N VAL A 601 1.56 71.97 1.79
CA VAL A 601 0.50 71.25 1.09
C VAL A 601 1.01 69.83 0.92
N ALA A 602 0.19 68.84 1.30
CA ALA A 602 0.52 67.44 1.14
C ALA A 602 0.72 67.06 -0.35
N GLY A 603 1.38 65.93 -0.58
CA GLY A 603 1.68 65.43 -1.91
C GLY A 603 2.77 66.20 -2.64
N GLN A 604 3.67 66.86 -1.92
CA GLN A 604 4.78 67.60 -2.53
C GLN A 604 6.08 66.79 -2.47
N LEU A 605 6.78 66.71 -3.61
CA LEU A 605 8.09 66.07 -3.72
C LEU A 605 9.12 67.10 -4.17
N ARG A 606 10.31 67.09 -3.58
CA ARG A 606 11.38 68.04 -3.94
C ARG A 606 12.78 67.43 -3.82
N LEU A 607 13.74 68.08 -4.45
CA LEU A 607 15.16 67.79 -4.31
C LEU A 607 15.86 68.85 -3.46
N ALA A 608 16.58 68.43 -2.41
CA ALA A 608 17.46 69.27 -1.61
C ALA A 608 18.93 68.93 -1.88
N VAL A 609 19.67 69.83 -2.52
CA VAL A 609 21.09 69.60 -2.89
C VAL A 609 22.02 70.03 -1.76
N SER A 610 22.97 69.17 -1.40
CA SER A 610 23.99 69.42 -0.38
C SER A 610 25.37 68.99 -0.87
N GLY A 611 26.17 69.94 -1.34
CA GLY A 611 27.49 69.66 -1.91
C GLY A 611 27.39 68.85 -3.20
N ALA A 612 27.98 67.65 -3.21
CA ALA A 612 27.95 66.72 -4.34
C ALA A 612 26.77 65.72 -4.29
N ASN A 613 25.99 65.73 -3.21
CA ASN A 613 24.87 64.82 -3.00
C ASN A 613 23.55 65.59 -3.00
N SER A 614 22.45 64.85 -3.06
CA SER A 614 21.11 65.41 -2.88
C SER A 614 20.22 64.49 -2.05
N PHE A 615 19.09 65.04 -1.61
CA PHE A 615 18.05 64.32 -0.87
C PHE A 615 16.73 64.52 -1.59
N LEU A 616 16.06 63.43 -1.93
CA LEU A 616 14.68 63.43 -2.40
C LEU A 616 13.78 63.45 -1.17
N LEU A 617 12.97 64.51 -1.05
CA LEU A 617 12.12 64.75 0.12
C LEU A 617 10.66 64.78 -0.31
N GLY A 618 9.79 64.05 0.39
CA GLY A 618 8.33 64.06 0.20
C GLY A 618 7.60 64.51 1.45
N ASP A 619 6.60 65.38 1.30
CA ASP A 619 5.68 65.87 2.34
C ASP A 619 4.29 65.25 2.07
N THR A 620 3.87 64.33 2.93
CA THR A 620 2.65 63.50 2.77
C THR A 620 1.52 63.90 3.69
N ASP A 621 1.75 64.73 4.70
CA ASP A 621 0.72 65.20 5.64
C ASP A 621 0.45 66.72 5.54
N GLY A 622 1.26 67.45 4.78
CA GLY A 622 1.14 68.88 4.51
C GLY A 622 1.63 69.77 5.64
N ASP A 623 2.40 69.25 6.61
CA ASP A 623 2.95 70.04 7.70
C ASP A 623 4.17 70.90 7.29
N GLY A 624 4.70 70.68 6.08
CA GLY A 624 5.84 71.38 5.50
C GLY A 624 7.20 70.77 5.87
N ASN A 625 7.24 69.62 6.54
CA ASN A 625 8.40 68.79 6.78
C ASN A 625 8.42 67.60 5.83
N ALA A 626 9.55 66.87 5.81
CA ALA A 626 9.70 65.70 4.96
C ALA A 626 9.34 64.44 5.75
N ASP A 627 8.40 63.67 5.23
CA ASP A 627 8.05 62.32 5.69
C ASP A 627 8.90 61.28 4.96
N LEU A 628 9.07 61.43 3.64
CA LEU A 628 9.99 60.65 2.82
C LEU A 628 11.33 61.39 2.70
N ASN A 629 12.45 60.68 2.83
CA ASN A 629 13.79 61.23 2.78
C ASN A 629 14.80 60.22 2.23
N VAL A 630 15.04 60.21 0.92
CA VAL A 630 16.00 59.32 0.24
C VAL A 630 17.27 60.09 -0.10
N ALA A 631 18.44 59.58 0.27
CA ALA A 631 19.73 60.17 -0.13
C ALA A 631 20.15 59.68 -1.53
N LEU A 632 20.61 60.61 -2.37
CA LEU A 632 21.19 60.34 -3.68
C LEU A 632 22.65 60.80 -3.68
N LEU A 633 23.60 59.87 -3.70
CA LEU A 633 25.02 60.19 -3.69
C LEU A 633 25.52 60.58 -5.07
N GLY A 634 26.35 61.63 -5.15
CA GLY A 634 26.91 62.10 -6.42
C GLY A 634 25.90 62.77 -7.37
N VAL A 635 24.61 62.79 -7.04
CA VAL A 635 23.55 63.40 -7.83
C VAL A 635 23.26 64.81 -7.35
N THR A 636 23.26 65.78 -8.28
CA THR A 636 22.94 67.19 -7.98
C THR A 636 21.74 67.72 -8.77
N SER A 637 21.19 66.93 -9.68
CA SER A 637 20.00 67.26 -10.46
C SER A 637 19.26 66.00 -10.91
N VAL A 638 17.94 66.09 -10.94
CA VAL A 638 17.01 65.07 -11.45
C VAL A 638 15.94 65.75 -12.31
N VAL A 639 15.27 64.99 -13.18
CA VAL A 639 14.18 65.44 -14.03
C VAL A 639 12.88 64.73 -13.66
N VAL A 640 11.72 65.27 -14.09
CA VAL A 640 10.41 64.66 -13.78
C VAL A 640 10.32 63.21 -14.28
N GLY A 641 10.98 62.88 -15.39
CA GLY A 641 11.00 61.53 -15.97
C GLY A 641 11.81 60.50 -15.17
N ASP A 642 12.54 60.92 -14.14
CA ASP A 642 13.27 60.06 -13.22
C ASP A 642 12.34 59.41 -12.17
N PHE A 643 11.07 59.82 -12.14
CA PHE A 643 10.10 59.35 -11.16
C PHE A 643 8.95 58.62 -11.82
N ILE A 644 8.52 57.52 -11.19
CA ILE A 644 7.22 56.90 -11.41
C ILE A 644 6.36 57.32 -10.23
N LEU A 645 5.37 58.18 -10.48
CA LEU A 645 4.56 58.85 -9.46
C LEU A 645 3.12 58.34 -9.46
#